data_AF-A0A832FTC4-F1
#
_entry.id   AF-A0A832FTC4-F1
#
_cell.length_a   1.000
_cell.length_b   1.000
_cell.length_c   1.000
_cell.angle_alpha   90.00
_cell.angle_beta   90.00
_cell.angle_gamma   90.00
#
_symmetry.space_group_name_H-M   'P 1'
#
loop_
_entity.id
_entity.type
_entity.pdbx_description
1 polymer ?
#
loop_
_entity_poly.entity_id
_entity_poly.type
_entity_poly.pdbx_seq_one_letter_code
_entity_poly.pdbx_strand_id
1 'polypeptide(L)'
;MEVLQPPAEIHAGLNDVVGYLNYSSGSPQPAFLRQLNSVWTWLVSQGEKEPWRRLGEVLSRHLEAVQGTASAFRDVEQARAVLRLVWNELLPAYRRFHADLLFHQSEAGLFQPFFVGRACEAVLAEGPPWNEVQRVVQGALRRLNSFVGHRPVPQLHGRAPGAPYEHEWSCPLPIYIRDAGTAAGPYQAVTDHALAILRGTPQSLLHEAGLDLDRLEELAVDLRAYDFEHPADKRPNYQFGQWDPHSISKEGYYQRLVVRQLALELLLERVREAPPALHDEYLYEAGAVLAGTMLMASGVDGPGPGAHDSQTTLATLIPRIASYRDRFYEHLLEAVPGHHGARLRTEARRLYQPFGGARQNFNYRLSRVRALQVQYVHVALLFARMGYPEAAHRRAQQVLTASARFQCEIRCLMKAAYRALNRRELAEAARLAAQSEEWLRRGIECGALADPWTILGFQAHYSLFPAVENSMYDHRVDVLLELMDGLFALRGRLVREAAAIGAAAIQAQQEAELDRLARWWDQFATTEVSGLMQVGGREAAASARQVARALTSWRDAGAASGAIGFWRQQVDVFDSPKAYAQVVEALLDKGDTLAAQALLMQWLSQRQDVPLARRGFSFHALALRWMRSVLQPLLDHGGGAQLGMPGGRIPAAPAHTAQGVPPESHARGFD
;
A
#
# COMPACT_ATOMS: atom_id res chain seq x y z
N MET A 1 -32.06 -21.94 14.69
CA MET A 1 -31.38 -22.06 15.99
C MET A 1 -32.23 -21.30 17.00
N GLU A 2 -32.86 -22.02 17.93
CA GLU A 2 -33.56 -21.40 19.06
C GLU A 2 -32.60 -20.50 19.83
N VAL A 3 -33.01 -19.25 20.05
CA VAL A 3 -32.22 -18.26 20.78
C VAL A 3 -32.33 -18.61 22.25
N LEU A 4 -31.27 -19.19 22.83
CA LEU A 4 -31.10 -19.28 24.28
C LEU A 4 -31.29 -17.88 24.87
N GLN A 5 -32.20 -17.75 25.85
CA GLN A 5 -32.41 -16.47 26.53
C GLN A 5 -31.09 -16.01 27.17
N PRO A 6 -30.73 -14.72 27.06
CA PRO A 6 -29.52 -14.21 27.69
C PRO A 6 -29.56 -14.48 29.20
N PRO A 7 -28.42 -14.84 29.83
CA PRO A 7 -28.30 -14.83 31.29
C PRO A 7 -28.66 -13.44 31.87
N ALA A 8 -29.11 -13.40 33.13
CA ALA A 8 -29.53 -12.15 33.79
C ALA A 8 -28.44 -11.05 33.77
N GLU A 9 -27.17 -11.43 33.90
CA GLU A 9 -26.02 -10.51 33.81
C GLU A 9 -25.87 -9.91 32.41
N ILE A 10 -26.10 -10.70 31.35
CA ILE A 10 -26.07 -10.23 29.97
C ILE A 10 -27.28 -9.32 29.69
N HIS A 11 -28.45 -9.61 30.27
CA HIS A 11 -29.60 -8.70 30.21
C HIS A 11 -29.31 -7.33 30.85
N ALA A 12 -28.63 -7.29 31.99
CA ALA A 12 -28.19 -6.03 32.59
C ALA A 12 -27.20 -5.29 31.68
N GLY A 13 -26.21 -5.98 31.12
CA GLY A 13 -25.28 -5.39 30.15
C GLY A 13 -25.97 -4.84 28.90
N LEU A 14 -27.00 -5.53 28.38
CA LEU A 14 -27.82 -5.04 27.26
C LEU A 14 -28.59 -3.76 27.61
N ASN A 15 -29.15 -3.67 28.83
CA ASN A 15 -29.79 -2.45 29.33
C ASN A 15 -28.80 -1.28 29.39
N ASP A 16 -27.60 -1.50 29.92
CA ASP A 16 -26.57 -0.47 30.06
C ASP A 16 -26.09 0.03 28.69
N VAL A 17 -25.84 -0.89 27.75
CA VAL A 17 -25.41 -0.55 26.38
C VAL A 17 -26.49 0.28 25.68
N VAL A 18 -27.74 -0.18 25.69
CA VAL A 18 -28.84 0.54 25.04
C VAL A 18 -29.13 1.87 25.72
N GLY A 19 -29.04 1.93 27.05
CA GLY A 19 -29.16 3.17 27.83
C GLY A 19 -28.08 4.19 27.45
N TYR A 20 -26.82 3.76 27.31
CA TYR A 20 -25.75 4.63 26.82
C TYR A 20 -26.05 5.15 25.41
N LEU A 21 -26.48 4.29 24.47
CA LEU A 21 -26.84 4.71 23.11
C LEU A 21 -27.98 5.73 23.09
N ASN A 22 -28.87 5.70 24.08
CA ASN A 22 -30.03 6.59 24.14
C ASN A 22 -29.74 7.97 24.75
N TYR A 23 -28.77 8.05 25.67
CA TYR A 23 -28.54 9.26 26.48
C TYR A 23 -27.16 9.89 26.34
N SER A 24 -26.18 9.17 25.81
CA SER A 24 -24.83 9.70 25.62
C SER A 24 -24.79 10.70 24.46
N SER A 25 -23.89 11.69 24.57
CA SER A 25 -23.50 12.57 23.46
C SER A 25 -22.28 12.03 22.68
N GLY A 26 -21.91 10.76 22.89
CA GLY A 26 -20.76 10.12 22.24
C GLY A 26 -19.43 10.31 22.96
N SER A 27 -19.43 10.76 24.22
CA SER A 27 -18.22 10.83 25.03
C SER A 27 -17.72 9.43 25.37
N PRO A 28 -16.43 9.12 25.17
CA PRO A 28 -15.89 7.80 25.48
C PRO A 28 -16.16 7.37 26.92
N GLN A 29 -16.76 6.19 27.11
CA GLN A 29 -17.04 5.65 28.43
C GLN A 29 -16.55 4.20 28.54
N PRO A 30 -15.52 3.93 29.35
CA PRO A 30 -14.99 2.57 29.51
C PRO A 30 -16.03 1.56 30.02
N ALA A 31 -16.97 1.99 30.86
CA ALA A 31 -18.07 1.14 31.33
C ALA A 31 -18.96 0.63 30.18
N PHE A 32 -19.31 1.50 29.23
CA PHE A 32 -20.07 1.13 28.03
C PHE A 32 -19.32 0.08 27.20
N LEU A 33 -18.04 0.32 26.91
CA LEU A 33 -17.21 -0.58 26.12
C LEU A 33 -17.04 -1.94 26.82
N ARG A 34 -16.90 -1.94 28.15
CA ARG A 34 -16.83 -3.16 28.96
C ARG A 34 -18.10 -3.99 28.84
N GLN A 35 -19.29 -3.37 28.97
CA GLN A 35 -20.56 -4.09 28.84
C GLN A 35 -20.79 -4.61 27.42
N LEU A 36 -20.44 -3.81 26.40
CA LEU A 36 -20.48 -4.24 25.01
C LEU A 36 -19.59 -5.47 24.77
N ASN A 37 -18.38 -5.48 25.35
CA ASN A 37 -17.44 -6.59 25.28
C ASN A 37 -17.95 -7.85 26.01
N SER A 38 -18.66 -7.70 27.13
CA SER A 38 -19.32 -8.81 27.81
C SER A 38 -20.43 -9.44 26.96
N VAL A 39 -21.28 -8.62 26.34
CA VAL A 39 -22.33 -9.09 25.40
C VAL A 39 -21.68 -9.80 24.20
N TRP A 40 -20.60 -9.23 23.67
CA TRP A 40 -19.83 -9.84 22.58
C TRP A 40 -19.27 -11.21 22.96
N THR A 41 -18.66 -11.32 24.14
CA THR A 41 -18.11 -12.58 24.66
C THR A 41 -19.19 -13.65 24.76
N TRP A 42 -20.38 -13.28 25.24
CA TRP A 42 -21.52 -14.18 25.25
C TRP A 42 -21.90 -14.64 23.83
N LEU A 43 -22.01 -13.74 22.86
CA LEU A 43 -22.32 -14.10 21.46
C LEU A 43 -21.31 -15.09 20.88
N VAL A 44 -20.01 -14.83 21.07
CA VAL A 44 -18.95 -15.74 20.61
C VAL A 44 -19.05 -17.10 21.31
N SER A 45 -19.36 -17.14 22.61
CA SER A 45 -19.56 -18.40 23.35
C SER A 45 -20.72 -19.25 22.81
N GLN A 46 -21.70 -18.62 22.15
CA GLN A 46 -22.81 -19.31 21.48
C GLN A 46 -22.45 -19.83 20.08
N GLY A 47 -21.20 -19.67 19.64
CA GLY A 47 -20.72 -20.11 18.33
C GLY A 47 -21.14 -19.19 17.17
N GLU A 48 -21.52 -17.94 17.45
CA GLU A 48 -21.88 -16.96 16.42
C GLU A 48 -20.67 -16.62 15.54
N LYS A 49 -20.82 -16.83 14.23
CA LYS A 49 -19.74 -16.62 13.24
C LYS A 49 -19.60 -15.16 12.82
N GLU A 50 -20.67 -14.38 12.94
CA GLU A 50 -20.69 -12.95 12.63
C GLU A 50 -21.16 -12.13 13.85
N PRO A 51 -20.38 -12.09 14.95
CA PRO A 51 -20.84 -11.48 16.19
C PRO A 51 -21.19 -9.99 16.04
N TRP A 52 -20.51 -9.26 15.15
CA TRP A 52 -20.84 -7.84 14.91
C TRP A 52 -22.26 -7.67 14.38
N ARG A 53 -22.70 -8.49 13.41
CA ARG A 53 -24.07 -8.41 12.87
C ARG A 53 -25.07 -8.80 13.94
N ARG A 54 -24.80 -9.91 14.62
CA ARG A 54 -25.69 -10.45 15.65
C ARG A 54 -25.86 -9.51 16.83
N LEU A 55 -24.80 -8.79 17.22
CA LEU A 55 -24.84 -7.77 18.26
C LEU A 55 -25.86 -6.68 17.92
N GLY A 56 -25.86 -6.17 16.69
CA GLY A 56 -26.85 -5.17 16.24
C GLY A 56 -28.28 -5.69 16.36
N GLU A 57 -28.54 -6.92 15.91
CA GLU A 57 -29.86 -7.55 16.01
C GLU A 57 -30.33 -7.77 17.45
N VAL A 58 -29.42 -8.16 18.34
CA VAL A 58 -29.73 -8.37 19.77
C VAL A 58 -30.03 -7.03 20.43
N LEU A 59 -29.21 -5.99 20.18
CA LEU A 59 -29.43 -4.65 20.74
C LEU A 59 -30.72 -4.02 20.23
N SER A 60 -31.03 -4.14 18.93
CA SER A 60 -32.29 -3.64 18.38
C SER A 60 -33.51 -4.37 18.97
N ARG A 61 -33.48 -5.69 19.07
CA ARG A 61 -34.59 -6.46 19.69
C ARG A 61 -34.76 -6.13 21.17
N HIS A 62 -33.65 -5.99 21.89
CA HIS A 62 -33.67 -5.60 23.30
C HIS A 62 -34.24 -4.20 23.49
N LEU A 63 -33.85 -3.23 22.65
CA LEU A 63 -34.38 -1.87 22.67
C LEU A 63 -35.91 -1.84 22.51
N GLU A 64 -36.45 -2.58 21.53
CA GLU A 64 -37.90 -2.66 21.33
C GLU A 64 -38.62 -3.34 22.51
N ALA A 65 -37.99 -4.33 23.15
CA ALA A 65 -38.55 -5.03 24.31
C ALA A 65 -38.59 -4.16 25.57
N VAL A 66 -37.62 -3.25 25.76
CA VAL A 66 -37.56 -2.36 26.93
C VAL A 66 -38.27 -1.03 26.71
N GLN A 67 -38.68 -0.70 25.48
CA GLN A 67 -39.42 0.53 25.19
C GLN A 67 -40.70 0.62 26.05
N GLY A 68 -40.86 1.72 26.76
CA GLY A 68 -42.02 1.98 27.63
C GLY A 68 -42.05 1.20 28.94
N THR A 69 -41.09 0.31 29.19
CA THR A 69 -41.00 -0.47 30.45
C THR A 69 -40.45 0.33 31.63
N ALA A 70 -39.55 1.30 31.36
CA ALA A 70 -38.97 2.20 32.35
C ALA A 70 -39.01 3.65 31.84
N SER A 71 -38.93 4.62 32.75
CA SER A 71 -38.87 6.05 32.40
C SER A 71 -37.69 6.37 31.47
N ALA A 72 -36.57 5.67 31.66
CA ALA A 72 -35.36 5.77 30.85
C ALA A 72 -35.50 5.22 29.41
N PHE A 73 -36.62 4.57 29.07
CA PHE A 73 -36.87 4.03 27.72
C PHE A 73 -38.22 4.50 27.18
N ARG A 74 -38.70 5.66 27.63
CA ARG A 74 -39.93 6.27 27.11
C ARG A 74 -39.74 6.80 25.69
N ASP A 75 -38.64 7.50 25.46
CA ASP A 75 -38.19 7.95 24.15
C ASP A 75 -36.91 7.19 23.81
N VAL A 76 -36.90 6.51 22.66
CA VAL A 76 -35.82 5.65 22.19
C VAL A 76 -35.35 6.04 20.79
N GLU A 77 -35.77 7.20 20.29
CA GLU A 77 -35.47 7.63 18.92
C GLU A 77 -33.97 7.72 18.65
N GLN A 78 -33.20 8.22 19.62
CA GLN A 78 -31.74 8.30 19.50
C GLN A 78 -31.11 6.91 19.39
N ALA A 79 -31.36 6.02 20.35
CA ALA A 79 -30.78 4.67 20.32
C ALA A 79 -31.18 3.92 19.03
N ARG A 80 -32.44 4.01 18.60
CA ARG A 80 -32.93 3.40 17.37
C ARG A 80 -32.20 3.97 16.14
N ALA A 81 -31.99 5.28 16.09
CA ALA A 81 -31.28 5.92 14.99
C ALA A 81 -29.79 5.54 14.96
N VAL A 82 -29.12 5.50 16.10
CA VAL A 82 -27.70 5.13 16.21
C VAL A 82 -27.48 3.68 15.79
N LEU A 83 -28.31 2.74 16.28
CA LEU A 83 -28.24 1.33 15.87
C LEU A 83 -28.41 1.17 14.36
N ARG A 84 -29.37 1.88 13.76
CA ARG A 84 -29.56 1.90 12.30
C ARG A 84 -28.32 2.47 11.58
N LEU A 85 -27.84 3.65 12.00
CA LEU A 85 -26.73 4.35 11.35
C LEU A 85 -25.43 3.56 11.44
N VAL A 86 -25.09 2.98 12.58
CA VAL A 86 -23.86 2.21 12.75
C VAL A 86 -23.88 0.98 11.85
N TRP A 87 -24.90 0.11 11.99
CA TRP A 87 -24.91 -1.19 11.32
C TRP A 87 -25.26 -1.12 9.83
N ASN A 88 -26.19 -0.27 9.43
CA ASN A 88 -26.68 -0.24 8.04
C ASN A 88 -25.89 0.73 7.15
N GLU A 89 -25.29 1.77 7.73
CA GLU A 89 -24.68 2.86 6.96
C GLU A 89 -23.16 2.96 7.21
N LEU A 90 -22.73 3.14 8.45
CA LEU A 90 -21.33 3.42 8.80
C LEU A 90 -20.41 2.21 8.58
N LEU A 91 -20.75 1.02 9.10
CA LEU A 91 -19.89 -0.17 8.91
C LEU A 91 -19.68 -0.51 7.42
N PRO A 92 -20.74 -0.55 6.57
CA PRO A 92 -20.55 -0.71 5.13
C PRO A 92 -19.78 0.45 4.49
N ALA A 93 -19.99 1.69 4.92
CA ALA A 93 -19.25 2.84 4.42
C ALA A 93 -17.76 2.77 4.76
N TYR A 94 -17.40 2.35 5.97
CA TYR A 94 -16.01 2.15 6.39
C TYR A 94 -15.31 1.11 5.51
N ARG A 95 -15.99 -0.01 5.22
CA ARG A 95 -15.46 -1.02 4.31
C ARG A 95 -15.25 -0.50 2.89
N ARG A 96 -16.18 0.31 2.36
CA ARG A 96 -16.03 0.92 1.03
C ARG A 96 -14.90 1.95 1.00
N PHE A 97 -14.80 2.80 2.03
CA PHE A 97 -13.75 3.81 2.16
C PHE A 97 -12.36 3.18 2.20
N HIS A 98 -12.24 2.03 2.88
CA HIS A 98 -10.98 1.29 3.04
C HIS A 98 -10.80 0.12 2.07
N ALA A 99 -11.56 0.07 0.97
CA ALA A 99 -11.52 -1.03 -0.01
C ALA A 99 -10.15 -1.17 -0.72
N ASP A 100 -9.34 -0.12 -0.67
CA ASP A 100 -7.99 -0.11 -1.21
C ASP A 100 -6.94 -0.42 -0.14
N LEU A 101 -6.91 0.36 0.95
CA LEU A 101 -5.90 0.22 2.01
C LEU A 101 -6.04 -1.10 2.79
N LEU A 102 -7.27 -1.50 3.12
CA LEU A 102 -7.58 -2.68 3.95
C LEU A 102 -8.26 -3.79 3.14
N PHE A 103 -7.98 -3.88 1.84
CA PHE A 103 -8.66 -4.82 0.93
C PHE A 103 -8.55 -6.30 1.32
N HIS A 104 -7.50 -6.66 2.05
CA HIS A 104 -7.23 -8.02 2.52
C HIS A 104 -7.99 -8.36 3.81
N GLN A 105 -8.59 -7.38 4.48
CA GLN A 105 -9.31 -7.58 5.73
C GLN A 105 -10.73 -8.08 5.48
N SER A 106 -11.14 -9.03 6.31
CA SER A 106 -12.54 -9.49 6.37
C SER A 106 -13.34 -8.59 7.31
N GLU A 107 -14.67 -8.60 7.20
CA GLU A 107 -15.53 -7.88 8.16
C GLU A 107 -15.33 -8.37 9.59
N ALA A 108 -15.11 -9.68 9.78
CA ALA A 108 -14.77 -10.24 11.08
C ALA A 108 -13.44 -9.71 11.63
N GLY A 109 -12.47 -9.45 10.76
CA GLY A 109 -11.20 -8.84 11.17
C GLY A 109 -11.34 -7.35 11.52
N LEU A 110 -12.15 -6.61 10.77
CA LEU A 110 -12.36 -5.17 10.96
C LEU A 110 -13.25 -4.86 12.17
N PHE A 111 -14.38 -5.55 12.30
CA PHE A 111 -15.47 -5.17 13.20
C PHE A 111 -15.43 -5.98 14.49
N GLN A 112 -14.41 -5.72 15.31
CA GLN A 112 -14.24 -6.30 16.66
C GLN A 112 -14.99 -5.48 17.72
N PRO A 113 -15.19 -5.96 18.97
CA PRO A 113 -16.15 -5.35 19.90
C PRO A 113 -15.83 -3.88 20.21
N PHE A 114 -14.57 -3.54 20.49
CA PHE A 114 -14.20 -2.16 20.75
C PHE A 114 -14.25 -1.28 19.50
N PHE A 115 -13.99 -1.81 18.31
CA PHE A 115 -14.21 -1.04 17.07
C PHE A 115 -15.69 -0.67 16.91
N VAL A 116 -16.59 -1.62 17.12
CA VAL A 116 -18.05 -1.36 17.07
C VAL A 116 -18.46 -0.36 18.14
N GLY A 117 -17.89 -0.45 19.34
CA GLY A 117 -18.07 0.53 20.40
C GLY A 117 -17.62 1.94 19.99
N ARG A 118 -16.41 2.08 19.45
CA ARG A 118 -15.91 3.36 18.90
C ARG A 118 -16.78 3.89 17.76
N ALA A 119 -17.34 3.01 16.92
CA ALA A 119 -18.26 3.40 15.86
C ALA A 119 -19.57 3.98 16.42
N CYS A 120 -20.10 3.41 17.51
CA CYS A 120 -21.25 3.97 18.23
C CYS A 120 -20.93 5.34 18.83
N GLU A 121 -19.78 5.47 19.51
CA GLU A 121 -19.30 6.75 20.07
C GLU A 121 -19.15 7.82 18.97
N ALA A 122 -18.59 7.45 17.81
CA ALA A 122 -18.40 8.34 16.68
C ALA A 122 -19.71 8.83 16.05
N VAL A 123 -20.71 7.95 15.89
CA VAL A 123 -22.04 8.34 15.40
C VAL A 123 -22.73 9.26 16.41
N LEU A 124 -22.70 8.91 17.70
CA LEU A 124 -23.30 9.73 18.76
C LEU A 124 -22.69 11.14 18.81
N ALA A 125 -21.38 11.25 18.63
CA ALA A 125 -20.66 12.53 18.64
C ALA A 125 -21.03 13.47 17.48
N GLU A 126 -21.64 12.96 16.40
CA GLU A 126 -22.15 13.79 15.30
C GLU A 126 -23.49 14.46 15.64
N GLY A 127 -24.24 13.92 16.60
CA GLY A 127 -25.50 14.49 17.08
C GLY A 127 -26.65 14.50 16.05
N PRO A 128 -27.87 14.88 16.51
CA PRO A 128 -29.03 15.07 15.64
C PRO A 128 -28.84 16.27 14.68
N PRO A 129 -29.59 16.35 13.57
CA PRO A 129 -30.68 15.44 13.20
C PRO A 129 -30.17 14.14 12.56
N TRP A 130 -30.70 13.00 13.00
CA TRP A 130 -30.22 11.65 12.63
C TRP A 130 -30.67 11.16 11.25
N ASN A 131 -31.52 11.93 10.57
CA ASN A 131 -31.96 11.67 9.20
C ASN A 131 -30.95 12.16 8.16
N GLU A 132 -30.00 13.03 8.53
CA GLU A 132 -28.88 13.47 7.68
C GLU A 132 -27.77 12.40 7.62
N VAL A 133 -28.10 11.24 7.06
CA VAL A 133 -27.24 10.05 7.06
C VAL A 133 -25.85 10.35 6.51
N GLN A 134 -25.74 11.08 5.38
CA GLN A 134 -24.45 11.40 4.77
C GLN A 134 -23.57 12.26 5.67
N ARG A 135 -24.14 13.28 6.34
CA ARG A 135 -23.39 14.14 7.27
C ARG A 135 -22.82 13.29 8.41
N VAL A 136 -23.67 12.51 9.07
CA VAL A 136 -23.30 11.69 10.22
C VAL A 136 -22.26 10.65 9.85
N VAL A 137 -22.45 9.92 8.75
CA VAL A 137 -21.51 8.87 8.33
C VAL A 137 -20.15 9.47 7.96
N GLN A 138 -20.10 10.57 7.20
CA GLN A 138 -18.84 11.20 6.83
C GLN A 138 -18.10 11.81 8.03
N GLY A 139 -18.84 12.41 8.98
CA GLY A 139 -18.27 12.90 10.23
C GLY A 139 -17.71 11.76 11.09
N ALA A 140 -18.46 10.68 11.27
CA ALA A 140 -18.03 9.50 12.02
C ALA A 140 -16.81 8.81 11.38
N LEU A 141 -16.76 8.69 10.04
CA LEU A 141 -15.59 8.16 9.33
C LEU A 141 -14.32 8.97 9.61
N ARG A 142 -14.41 10.31 9.53
CA ARG A 142 -13.27 11.18 9.84
C ARG A 142 -12.80 11.05 11.29
N ARG A 143 -13.71 10.84 12.25
CA ARG A 143 -13.34 10.62 13.67
C ARG A 143 -12.68 9.26 13.90
N LEU A 144 -13.18 8.21 13.25
CA LEU A 144 -12.63 6.86 13.37
C LEU A 144 -11.22 6.79 12.77
N ASN A 145 -11.02 7.41 11.60
CA ASN A 145 -9.76 7.45 10.86
C ASN A 145 -8.75 8.39 11.52
N SER A 146 -8.21 7.94 12.66
CA SER A 146 -7.38 8.73 13.57
C SER A 146 -5.90 8.36 13.54
N PHE A 147 -5.50 7.39 12.71
CA PHE A 147 -4.12 6.88 12.67
C PHE A 147 -3.59 6.70 11.25
N VAL A 148 -2.41 7.27 10.98
CA VAL A 148 -1.66 7.10 9.72
C VAL A 148 -0.28 6.44 9.92
N GLY A 149 0.20 6.39 11.17
CA GLY A 149 1.53 5.89 11.52
C GLY A 149 2.67 6.86 11.17
N HIS A 150 3.88 6.33 10.92
CA HIS A 150 5.05 7.18 10.69
C HIS A 150 5.05 7.72 9.26
N ARG A 151 4.57 8.95 9.10
CA ARG A 151 4.39 9.62 7.80
C ARG A 151 5.08 11.00 7.83
N PRO A 152 6.31 11.11 7.33
CA PRO A 152 6.98 12.40 7.16
C PRO A 152 6.16 13.30 6.24
N VAL A 153 5.96 14.55 6.63
CA VAL A 153 5.17 15.55 5.88
C VAL A 153 6.13 16.64 5.40
N PRO A 154 6.22 16.89 4.08
CA PRO A 154 7.07 17.94 3.56
C PRO A 154 6.53 19.31 3.97
N GLN A 155 7.40 20.20 4.46
CA GLN A 155 7.02 21.57 4.78
C GLN A 155 7.34 22.50 3.60
N LEU A 156 6.32 22.81 2.80
CA LEU A 156 6.41 23.69 1.64
C LEU A 156 5.70 25.03 1.92
N HIS A 157 6.24 26.15 1.43
CA HIS A 157 5.67 27.48 1.65
C HIS A 157 4.35 27.68 0.86
N GLY A 158 3.24 27.95 1.57
CA GLY A 158 1.90 28.14 0.99
C GLY A 158 1.01 26.89 1.14
N ARG A 159 -0.01 26.98 2.02
CA ARG A 159 -1.04 25.98 2.38
C ARG A 159 -0.78 24.49 2.06
N ALA A 160 -0.46 23.71 3.10
CA ALA A 160 -0.62 22.25 3.25
C ALA A 160 -0.23 21.30 2.08
N PRO A 161 0.81 21.51 1.25
CA PRO A 161 1.20 20.49 0.27
C PRO A 161 1.89 19.34 1.03
N GLY A 162 1.38 18.12 0.89
CA GLY A 162 1.96 16.89 1.47
C GLY A 162 1.43 16.45 2.85
N ALA A 163 0.37 17.08 3.36
CA ALA A 163 -0.39 16.50 4.47
C ALA A 163 -0.95 15.12 4.07
N PRO A 164 -1.08 14.16 5.02
CA PRO A 164 -1.54 12.82 4.66
C PRO A 164 -2.96 12.86 4.06
N TYR A 165 -3.16 12.11 2.97
CA TYR A 165 -4.44 12.01 2.27
C TYR A 165 -5.48 11.33 3.14
N GLU A 166 -6.77 11.64 2.96
CA GLU A 166 -7.87 11.08 3.78
C GLU A 166 -7.88 9.55 3.80
N HIS A 167 -7.54 8.90 2.68
CA HIS A 167 -7.50 7.44 2.55
C HIS A 167 -6.21 6.80 3.10
N GLU A 168 -5.22 7.57 3.55
CA GLU A 168 -4.07 7.05 4.32
C GLU A 168 -4.44 6.81 5.79
N TRP A 169 -5.40 7.57 6.31
CA TRP A 169 -5.85 7.48 7.70
C TRP A 169 -6.80 6.31 7.90
N SER A 170 -6.55 5.49 8.91
CA SER A 170 -7.41 4.37 9.29
C SER A 170 -7.72 4.39 10.78
N CYS A 171 -8.73 3.63 11.19
CA CYS A 171 -8.96 3.36 12.60
C CYS A 171 -8.07 2.18 13.02
N PRO A 172 -7.12 2.37 13.96
CA PRO A 172 -6.39 1.25 14.51
C PRO A 172 -7.35 0.44 15.39
N LEU A 173 -7.29 -0.89 15.30
CA LEU A 173 -8.23 -1.78 15.98
C LEU A 173 -7.93 -1.84 17.49
N PRO A 174 -8.79 -1.31 18.38
CA PRO A 174 -8.50 -1.33 19.81
C PRO A 174 -8.57 -2.77 20.36
N ILE A 175 -7.50 -3.22 21.01
CA ILE A 175 -7.41 -4.54 21.67
C ILE A 175 -7.31 -4.44 23.19
N TYR A 176 -7.00 -3.26 23.71
CA TYR A 176 -7.16 -2.93 25.13
C TYR A 176 -7.52 -1.46 25.28
N ILE A 177 -8.44 -1.18 26.19
CA ILE A 177 -8.80 0.18 26.59
C ILE A 177 -8.77 0.23 28.12
N ARG A 178 -8.14 1.27 28.68
CA ARG A 178 -8.11 1.50 30.12
C ARG A 178 -9.52 1.49 30.69
N ASP A 179 -9.68 0.80 31.82
CA ASP A 179 -10.97 0.63 32.50
C ASP A 179 -12.06 -0.09 31.68
N ALA A 180 -11.79 -0.55 30.45
CA ALA A 180 -12.68 -1.46 29.73
C ALA A 180 -12.09 -2.88 29.67
N GLY A 181 -10.76 -3.00 29.77
CA GLY A 181 -10.03 -4.27 29.71
C GLY A 181 -9.60 -4.63 28.29
N THR A 182 -9.32 -5.91 28.05
CA THR A 182 -8.95 -6.45 26.75
C THR A 182 -10.16 -6.82 25.91
N ALA A 183 -10.09 -6.54 24.61
CA ALA A 183 -11.15 -6.86 23.67
C ALA A 183 -11.28 -8.39 23.54
N ALA A 184 -12.50 -8.90 23.61
CA ALA A 184 -12.78 -10.30 23.34
C ALA A 184 -12.48 -10.61 21.87
N GLY A 185 -11.63 -11.60 21.63
CA GLY A 185 -11.20 -11.94 20.27
C GLY A 185 -9.87 -12.69 20.23
N PRO A 186 -9.28 -12.87 19.03
CA PRO A 186 -8.09 -13.69 18.84
C PRO A 186 -6.84 -13.15 19.56
N TYR A 187 -6.79 -11.84 19.83
CA TYR A 187 -5.64 -11.19 20.46
C TYR A 187 -5.76 -11.07 21.99
N GLN A 188 -6.92 -11.38 22.57
CA GLN A 188 -7.21 -11.13 24.00
C GLN A 188 -6.14 -11.70 24.92
N ALA A 189 -5.90 -13.02 24.83
CA ALA A 189 -5.06 -13.73 25.78
C ALA A 189 -3.58 -13.32 25.69
N VAL A 190 -3.05 -13.09 24.49
CA VAL A 190 -1.66 -12.62 24.32
C VAL A 190 -1.50 -11.18 24.84
N THR A 191 -2.53 -10.34 24.68
CA THR A 191 -2.55 -8.98 25.23
C THR A 191 -2.61 -8.99 26.76
N ASP A 192 -3.45 -9.83 27.34
CA ASP A 192 -3.53 -9.99 28.81
C ASP A 192 -2.17 -10.39 29.40
N HIS A 193 -1.51 -11.39 28.82
CA HIS A 193 -0.17 -11.80 29.25
C HIS A 193 0.87 -10.69 29.09
N ALA A 194 0.88 -9.98 27.96
CA ALA A 194 1.83 -8.88 27.73
C ALA A 194 1.65 -7.75 28.75
N LEU A 195 0.41 -7.33 29.01
CA LEU A 195 0.12 -6.29 30.01
C LEU A 195 0.45 -6.75 31.43
N ALA A 196 0.16 -8.01 31.78
CA ALA A 196 0.51 -8.57 33.08
C ALA A 196 2.04 -8.61 33.29
N ILE A 197 2.81 -9.01 32.27
CA ILE A 197 4.27 -9.03 32.30
C ILE A 197 4.83 -7.62 32.45
N LEU A 198 4.31 -6.64 31.70
CA LEU A 198 4.76 -5.26 31.80
C LEU A 198 4.45 -4.66 33.19
N ARG A 199 3.28 -4.95 33.78
CA ARG A 199 2.95 -4.52 35.15
C ARG A 199 3.88 -5.13 36.22
N GLY A 200 4.40 -6.33 35.97
CA GLY A 200 5.39 -6.98 36.84
C GLY A 200 6.84 -6.53 36.60
N THR A 201 7.10 -5.69 35.60
CA THR A 201 8.44 -5.24 35.24
C THR A 201 8.90 -4.07 36.12
N PRO A 202 10.18 -3.98 36.51
CA PRO A 202 10.70 -2.85 37.29
C PRO A 202 10.42 -1.50 36.62
N GLN A 203 9.82 -0.57 37.38
CA GLN A 203 9.43 0.75 36.85
C GLN A 203 10.61 1.54 36.27
N SER A 204 11.83 1.34 36.79
CA SER A 204 13.03 1.96 36.23
C SER A 204 13.31 1.55 34.79
N LEU A 205 13.06 0.28 34.42
CA LEU A 205 13.20 -0.22 33.04
C LEU A 205 12.12 0.37 32.14
N LEU A 206 10.87 0.45 32.61
CA LEU A 206 9.76 1.03 31.86
C LEU A 206 9.99 2.52 31.61
N HIS A 207 10.41 3.28 32.63
CA HIS A 207 10.79 4.69 32.49
C HIS A 207 11.96 4.90 31.54
N GLU A 208 12.99 4.06 31.58
CA GLU A 208 14.13 4.17 30.66
C GLU A 208 13.71 4.00 29.19
N ALA A 209 12.70 3.16 28.94
CA ALA A 209 12.09 2.93 27.64
C ALA A 209 10.99 3.94 27.27
N GLY A 210 10.67 4.92 28.12
CA GLY A 210 9.60 5.88 27.87
C GLY A 210 8.21 5.25 27.84
N LEU A 211 8.01 4.13 28.54
CA LEU A 211 6.74 3.43 28.67
C LEU A 211 6.18 3.64 30.07
N ASP A 212 4.99 4.25 30.16
CA ASP A 212 4.23 4.38 31.40
C ASP A 212 2.85 3.74 31.20
N LEU A 213 2.62 2.60 31.85
CA LEU A 213 1.35 1.87 31.72
C LEU A 213 0.19 2.64 32.35
N ASP A 214 0.45 3.49 33.34
CA ASP A 214 -0.55 4.37 33.95
C ASP A 214 -0.89 5.54 33.03
N ARG A 215 -0.28 5.65 31.85
CA ARG A 215 -0.66 6.63 30.79
C ARG A 215 -1.12 5.97 29.49
N LEU A 216 -1.02 4.63 29.39
CA LEU A 216 -1.58 3.87 28.29
C LEU A 216 -3.11 3.87 28.40
N GLU A 217 -3.79 4.65 27.56
CA GLU A 217 -5.25 4.68 27.45
C GLU A 217 -5.76 3.61 26.50
N GLU A 218 -5.02 3.35 25.42
CA GLU A 218 -5.42 2.42 24.36
C GLU A 218 -4.20 1.64 23.82
N LEU A 219 -4.33 0.32 23.72
CA LEU A 219 -3.46 -0.50 22.88
C LEU A 219 -4.28 -0.94 21.68
N ALA A 220 -3.79 -0.65 20.48
CA ALA A 220 -4.48 -0.93 19.25
C ALA A 220 -3.60 -1.66 18.23
N VAL A 221 -4.22 -2.19 17.18
CA VAL A 221 -3.56 -2.92 16.11
C VAL A 221 -3.71 -2.16 14.81
N ASP A 222 -2.58 -1.91 14.16
CA ASP A 222 -2.56 -1.44 12.77
C ASP A 222 -2.87 -2.63 11.85
N LEU A 223 -4.05 -2.56 11.22
CA LEU A 223 -4.59 -3.58 10.31
C LEU A 223 -4.04 -3.48 8.89
N ARG A 224 -3.17 -2.50 8.60
CA ARG A 224 -2.53 -2.43 7.28
C ARG A 224 -1.56 -3.59 7.13
N ALA A 225 -1.54 -4.16 5.93
CA ALA A 225 -0.59 -5.21 5.60
C ALA A 225 0.84 -4.71 5.79
N TYR A 226 1.71 -5.62 6.19
CA TYR A 226 3.15 -5.37 6.22
C TYR A 226 3.68 -5.24 4.81
N ASP A 227 4.29 -4.09 4.49
CA ASP A 227 4.89 -3.84 3.20
C ASP A 227 6.39 -3.59 3.34
N PHE A 228 7.18 -4.64 3.12
CA PHE A 228 8.63 -4.53 3.22
C PHE A 228 9.26 -3.46 2.30
N GLU A 229 8.61 -3.12 1.18
CA GLU A 229 9.09 -2.06 0.28
C GLU A 229 8.77 -0.66 0.82
N HIS A 230 7.86 -0.51 1.78
CA HIS A 230 7.59 0.79 2.37
C HIS A 230 8.78 1.26 3.24
N PRO A 231 9.33 2.49 3.04
CA PRO A 231 10.47 2.98 3.82
C PRO A 231 10.22 3.05 5.33
N ALA A 232 8.98 3.32 5.75
CA ALA A 232 8.60 3.29 7.17
C ALA A 232 8.97 1.96 7.85
N ASP A 233 8.88 0.81 7.16
CA ASP A 233 9.26 -0.50 7.70
C ASP A 233 10.79 -0.72 7.79
N LYS A 234 11.60 0.29 7.43
CA LYS A 234 13.04 0.35 7.73
C LYS A 234 13.35 1.12 9.00
N ARG A 235 12.39 1.88 9.52
CA ARG A 235 12.53 2.54 10.81
C ARG A 235 12.64 1.47 11.90
N PRO A 236 13.61 1.55 12.82
CA PRO A 236 13.76 0.53 13.84
C PRO A 236 12.47 0.28 14.64
N ASN A 237 12.14 -0.99 14.83
CA ASN A 237 10.95 -1.49 15.53
C ASN A 237 9.57 -1.10 14.94
N TYR A 238 9.50 -0.32 13.86
CA TYR A 238 8.23 0.08 13.25
C TYR A 238 7.38 -1.10 12.81
N GLN A 239 8.01 -2.17 12.29
CA GLN A 239 7.32 -3.39 11.90
C GLN A 239 6.68 -4.16 13.08
N PHE A 240 6.93 -3.72 14.32
CA PHE A 240 6.36 -4.30 15.52
C PHE A 240 5.32 -3.38 16.18
N GLY A 241 5.60 -2.08 16.24
CA GLY A 241 4.67 -1.08 16.74
C GLY A 241 5.33 0.28 16.98
N GLN A 242 4.52 1.24 17.43
CA GLN A 242 4.94 2.59 17.81
C GLN A 242 3.90 3.26 18.72
N TRP A 243 4.31 4.27 19.47
CA TRP A 243 3.41 5.27 20.02
C TRP A 243 2.74 6.05 18.89
N ASP A 244 1.44 6.33 19.05
CA ASP A 244 0.69 7.11 18.07
C ASP A 244 0.93 8.62 18.23
N PRO A 245 1.53 9.28 17.22
CA PRO A 245 1.79 10.71 17.26
C PRO A 245 0.52 11.59 17.32
N HIS A 246 -0.65 11.03 17.02
CA HIS A 246 -1.93 11.77 16.97
C HIS A 246 -2.77 11.60 18.24
N SER A 247 -2.29 10.80 19.21
CA SER A 247 -2.96 10.57 20.49
C SER A 247 -2.10 11.09 21.64
N ILE A 248 -2.20 12.39 21.92
CA ILE A 248 -1.37 13.10 22.91
C ILE A 248 -2.25 13.66 24.04
N SER A 249 -1.81 13.46 25.29
CA SER A 249 -2.44 14.02 26.48
C SER A 249 -2.24 15.54 26.56
N LYS A 250 -2.97 16.22 27.45
CA LYS A 250 -2.77 17.67 27.69
C LYS A 250 -1.37 17.99 28.22
N GLU A 251 -0.75 17.04 28.91
CA GLU A 251 0.59 17.11 29.47
C GLU A 251 1.69 16.75 28.45
N GLY A 252 1.33 16.40 27.21
CA GLY A 252 2.29 16.15 26.13
C GLY A 252 2.80 14.71 26.04
N TYR A 253 2.11 13.74 26.63
CA TYR A 253 2.48 12.32 26.55
C TYR A 253 1.65 11.56 25.54
N TYR A 254 2.25 10.59 24.86
CA TYR A 254 1.49 9.66 24.03
C TYR A 254 0.61 8.76 24.90
N GLN A 255 -0.62 8.49 24.45
CA GLN A 255 -1.62 7.71 25.20
C GLN A 255 -2.09 6.44 24.49
N ARG A 256 -1.81 6.32 23.19
CA ARG A 256 -2.18 5.14 22.39
C ARG A 256 -0.94 4.48 21.81
N LEU A 257 -0.71 3.22 22.15
CA LEU A 257 0.32 2.39 21.53
C LEU A 257 -0.32 1.55 20.42
N VAL A 258 0.30 1.51 19.24
CA VAL A 258 -0.23 0.76 18.10
C VAL A 258 0.79 -0.29 17.67
N VAL A 259 0.41 -1.57 17.78
CA VAL A 259 1.22 -2.71 17.31
C VAL A 259 0.79 -3.16 15.92
N ARG A 260 1.66 -3.86 15.19
CA ARG A 260 1.34 -4.33 13.83
C ARG A 260 0.60 -5.66 13.88
N GLN A 261 -0.46 -5.83 13.08
CA GLN A 261 -1.22 -7.08 13.05
C GLN A 261 -0.34 -8.30 12.73
N LEU A 262 0.59 -8.15 11.78
CA LEU A 262 1.54 -9.22 11.44
C LEU A 262 2.31 -9.69 12.68
N ALA A 263 2.72 -8.79 13.56
CA ALA A 263 3.47 -9.17 14.75
C ALA A 263 2.64 -10.11 15.65
N LEU A 264 1.38 -9.77 15.90
CA LEU A 264 0.47 -10.61 16.69
C LEU A 264 0.18 -11.95 15.99
N GLU A 265 -0.07 -11.95 14.68
CA GLU A 265 -0.33 -13.18 13.94
C GLU A 265 0.84 -14.15 13.96
N LEU A 266 2.08 -13.65 13.80
CA LEU A 266 3.27 -14.49 13.86
C LEU A 266 3.51 -15.09 15.25
N LEU A 267 3.21 -14.33 16.31
CA LEU A 267 3.27 -14.83 17.69
C LEU A 267 2.22 -15.91 17.93
N LEU A 268 0.97 -15.67 17.51
CA LEU A 268 -0.12 -16.62 17.68
C LEU A 268 0.01 -17.85 16.79
N GLU A 269 0.63 -17.76 15.61
CA GLU A 269 0.95 -18.92 14.77
C GLU A 269 1.82 -19.93 15.52
N ARG A 270 2.86 -19.46 16.23
CA ARG A 270 3.69 -20.31 17.09
C ARG A 270 2.89 -20.96 18.23
N VAL A 271 1.94 -20.24 18.81
CA VAL A 271 1.07 -20.76 19.89
C VAL A 271 0.09 -21.82 19.35
N ARG A 272 -0.46 -21.62 18.15
CA ARG A 272 -1.36 -22.58 17.48
C ARG A 272 -0.66 -23.88 17.11
N GLU A 273 0.62 -23.81 16.73
CA GLU A 273 1.45 -24.98 16.42
C GLU A 273 2.01 -25.68 17.68
N ALA A 274 1.80 -25.12 18.87
CA ALA A 274 2.34 -25.67 20.11
C ALA A 274 1.65 -27.00 20.48
N PRO A 275 2.37 -27.95 21.10
CA PRO A 275 1.75 -29.13 21.69
C PRO A 275 0.68 -28.72 22.72
N PRO A 276 -0.48 -29.39 22.78
CA PRO A 276 -1.56 -28.99 23.70
C PRO A 276 -1.13 -28.86 25.16
N ALA A 277 -0.23 -29.71 25.64
CA ALA A 277 0.29 -29.67 27.00
C ALA A 277 1.17 -28.45 27.32
N LEU A 278 1.67 -27.74 26.30
CA LEU A 278 2.54 -26.58 26.43
C LEU A 278 1.89 -25.30 25.89
N HIS A 279 0.61 -25.34 25.55
CA HIS A 279 -0.10 -24.21 24.94
C HIS A 279 0.01 -22.94 25.79
N ASP A 280 -0.30 -23.05 27.08
CA ASP A 280 -0.24 -21.92 28.02
C ASP A 280 1.18 -21.38 28.21
N GLU A 281 2.18 -22.27 28.22
CA GLU A 281 3.60 -21.85 28.28
C GLU A 281 3.99 -21.05 27.02
N TYR A 282 3.55 -21.49 25.84
CA TYR A 282 3.82 -20.81 24.57
C TYR A 282 3.07 -19.49 24.46
N LEU A 283 1.84 -19.42 24.99
CA LEU A 283 1.04 -18.21 25.05
C LEU A 283 1.68 -17.17 25.99
N TYR A 284 2.18 -17.60 27.15
CA TYR A 284 2.96 -16.74 28.04
C TYR A 284 4.22 -16.20 27.35
N GLU A 285 4.96 -17.07 26.65
CA GLU A 285 6.14 -16.65 25.88
C GLU A 285 5.80 -15.68 24.74
N ALA A 286 4.67 -15.86 24.07
CA ALA A 286 4.17 -14.91 23.07
C ALA A 286 3.86 -13.55 23.70
N GLY A 287 3.22 -13.53 24.88
CA GLY A 287 2.99 -12.33 25.67
C GLY A 287 4.30 -11.65 26.10
N ALA A 288 5.32 -12.42 26.47
CA ALA A 288 6.65 -11.91 26.81
C ALA A 288 7.31 -11.21 25.61
N VAL A 289 7.21 -11.80 24.41
CA VAL A 289 7.75 -11.18 23.19
C VAL A 289 6.96 -9.92 22.81
N LEU A 290 5.63 -9.94 22.92
CA LEU A 290 4.80 -8.76 22.69
C LEU A 290 5.16 -7.63 23.66
N ALA A 291 5.31 -7.92 24.96
CA ALA A 291 5.74 -6.96 25.97
C ALA A 291 7.12 -6.36 25.64
N GLY A 292 8.10 -7.19 25.29
CA GLY A 292 9.42 -6.71 24.87
C GLY A 292 9.37 -5.86 23.60
N THR A 293 8.50 -6.20 22.66
CA THR A 293 8.23 -5.41 21.45
C THR A 293 7.64 -4.05 21.79
N MET A 294 6.64 -3.99 22.68
CA MET A 294 6.02 -2.74 23.13
C MET A 294 7.07 -1.84 23.80
N LEU A 295 7.91 -2.42 24.68
CA LEU A 295 9.00 -1.72 25.35
C LEU A 295 10.00 -1.10 24.35
N MET A 296 10.45 -1.88 23.37
CA MET A 296 11.38 -1.41 22.35
C MET A 296 10.77 -0.34 21.43
N ALA A 297 9.50 -0.50 21.04
CA ALA A 297 8.78 0.49 20.24
C ALA A 297 8.69 1.83 20.98
N SER A 298 8.27 1.80 22.25
CA SER A 298 8.19 2.98 23.11
C SER A 298 9.52 3.73 23.20
N GLY A 299 10.65 3.02 23.28
CA GLY A 299 11.95 3.68 23.34
C GLY A 299 12.40 4.34 22.04
N VAL A 300 11.98 3.82 20.88
CA VAL A 300 12.27 4.46 19.59
C VAL A 300 11.50 5.77 19.45
N ASP A 301 10.25 5.82 19.90
CA ASP A 301 9.42 7.03 19.79
C ASP A 301 9.67 8.03 20.92
N GLY A 302 10.01 7.52 22.10
CA GLY A 302 10.02 8.27 23.36
C GLY A 302 8.60 8.49 23.92
N PRO A 303 8.49 9.09 25.12
CA PRO A 303 7.21 9.22 25.83
C PRO A 303 6.26 10.29 25.25
N GLY A 304 6.71 11.13 24.32
CA GLY A 304 5.92 12.22 23.78
C GLY A 304 6.60 12.96 22.60
N PRO A 305 5.93 13.96 22.02
CA PRO A 305 6.48 14.75 20.92
C PRO A 305 7.79 15.45 21.32
N GLY A 306 8.80 15.37 20.47
CA GLY A 306 10.10 15.99 20.71
C GLY A 306 10.94 15.31 21.80
N ALA A 307 10.59 14.08 22.22
CA ALA A 307 11.39 13.29 23.15
C ALA A 307 12.82 13.05 22.67
N HIS A 308 12.99 12.91 21.35
CA HIS A 308 14.29 12.83 20.69
C HIS A 308 14.50 14.10 19.86
N ASP A 309 15.62 14.77 20.07
CA ASP A 309 16.02 15.96 19.32
C ASP A 309 16.75 15.59 18.02
N SER A 310 17.20 16.60 17.26
CA SER A 310 17.97 16.38 16.03
C SER A 310 19.41 15.89 16.27
N GLN A 311 19.89 15.91 17.52
CA GLN A 311 21.21 15.38 17.91
C GLN A 311 21.15 13.89 18.25
N THR A 312 19.97 13.38 18.58
CA THR A 312 19.74 11.97 18.81
C THR A 312 19.66 11.23 17.48
N THR A 313 20.51 10.23 17.30
CA THR A 313 20.58 9.44 16.07
C THR A 313 20.22 7.99 16.35
N LEU A 314 19.79 7.25 15.32
CA LEU A 314 19.54 5.82 15.46
C LEU A 314 20.79 5.06 15.93
N ALA A 315 22.00 5.52 15.58
CA ALA A 315 23.25 4.91 15.99
C ALA A 315 23.48 4.99 17.52
N THR A 316 23.07 6.09 18.16
CA THR A 316 23.19 6.25 19.61
C THR A 316 22.02 5.64 20.38
N LEU A 317 20.82 5.65 19.78
CA LEU A 317 19.61 5.15 20.42
C LEU A 317 19.53 3.62 20.47
N ILE A 318 19.87 2.93 19.39
CA ILE A 318 19.68 1.47 19.28
C ILE A 318 20.48 0.66 20.31
N PRO A 319 21.75 0.98 20.62
CA PRO A 319 22.49 0.29 21.69
C PRO A 319 21.83 0.42 23.06
N ARG A 320 21.28 1.59 23.40
CA ARG A 320 20.53 1.80 24.65
C ARG A 320 19.27 0.93 24.69
N ILE A 321 18.54 0.86 23.58
CA ILE A 321 17.35 0.01 23.44
C ILE A 321 17.70 -1.47 23.63
N ALA A 322 18.77 -1.94 23.00
CA ALA A 322 19.23 -3.32 23.17
C ALA A 322 19.57 -3.63 24.64
N SER A 323 20.24 -2.70 25.33
CA SER A 323 20.65 -2.89 26.72
C SER A 323 19.48 -3.08 27.70
N TYR A 324 18.46 -2.21 27.67
CA TYR A 324 17.31 -2.40 28.57
C TYR A 324 16.42 -3.57 28.14
N ARG A 325 16.36 -3.90 26.84
CA ARG A 325 15.63 -5.08 26.34
C ARG A 325 16.23 -6.36 26.91
N ASP A 326 17.56 -6.48 26.92
CA ASP A 326 18.22 -7.68 27.43
C ASP A 326 18.01 -7.80 28.95
N ARG A 327 18.14 -6.71 29.71
CA ARG A 327 17.78 -6.65 31.14
C ARG A 327 16.31 -7.03 31.41
N PHE A 328 15.39 -6.58 30.55
CA PHE A 328 13.96 -6.93 30.67
C PHE A 328 13.76 -8.45 30.57
N TYR A 329 14.34 -9.12 29.57
CA TYR A 329 14.16 -10.57 29.43
C TYR A 329 14.94 -11.38 30.46
N GLU A 330 16.09 -10.90 30.93
CA GLU A 330 16.84 -11.51 32.05
C GLU A 330 16.00 -11.50 33.32
N HIS A 331 15.46 -10.32 33.68
CA HIS A 331 14.57 -10.18 34.83
C HIS A 331 13.34 -11.08 34.72
N LEU A 332 12.71 -11.09 33.53
CA LEU A 332 11.55 -11.94 33.30
C LEU A 332 11.86 -13.42 33.45
N LEU A 333 13.01 -13.88 32.95
CA LEU A 333 13.44 -15.28 33.03
C LEU A 333 13.70 -15.74 34.47
N GLU A 334 14.24 -14.85 35.31
CA GLU A 334 14.43 -15.11 36.75
C GLU A 334 13.10 -15.26 37.48
N ALA A 335 12.08 -14.49 37.08
CA ALA A 335 10.77 -14.50 37.70
C ALA A 335 9.91 -15.73 37.34
N VAL A 336 10.20 -16.46 36.25
CA VAL A 336 9.39 -17.64 35.84
C VAL A 336 9.66 -18.85 36.75
N PRO A 337 8.66 -19.32 37.52
CA PRO A 337 8.82 -20.46 38.41
C PRO A 337 8.63 -21.81 37.70
N GLY A 338 8.90 -22.89 38.43
CA GLY A 338 8.51 -24.25 38.05
C GLY A 338 9.19 -24.82 36.80
N HIS A 339 8.52 -25.80 36.19
CA HIS A 339 9.02 -26.54 35.03
C HIS A 339 9.23 -25.63 33.81
N HIS A 340 8.30 -24.71 33.54
CA HIS A 340 8.40 -23.75 32.45
C HIS A 340 9.67 -22.89 32.56
N GLY A 341 9.94 -22.33 33.75
CA GLY A 341 11.16 -21.55 33.99
C GLY A 341 12.44 -22.37 33.82
N ALA A 342 12.45 -23.64 34.25
CA ALA A 342 13.59 -24.54 34.05
C ALA A 342 13.84 -24.83 32.56
N ARG A 343 12.77 -25.00 31.76
CA ARG A 343 12.85 -25.15 30.30
C ARG A 343 13.43 -23.89 29.67
N LEU A 344 12.91 -22.71 30.01
CA LEU A 344 13.39 -21.44 29.48
C LEU A 344 14.85 -21.16 29.84
N ARG A 345 15.30 -21.50 31.06
CA ARG A 345 16.72 -21.36 31.46
C ARG A 345 17.63 -22.30 30.69
N THR A 346 17.20 -23.54 30.46
CA THR A 346 17.92 -24.50 29.61
C THR A 346 17.99 -24.01 28.16
N GLU A 347 16.87 -23.52 27.63
CA GLU A 347 16.80 -22.94 26.29
C GLU A 347 17.70 -21.72 26.16
N ALA A 348 17.70 -20.81 27.14
CA ALA A 348 18.51 -19.60 27.15
C ALA A 348 20.01 -19.90 27.16
N ARG A 349 20.46 -20.93 27.89
CA ARG A 349 21.85 -21.40 27.85
C ARG A 349 22.24 -21.95 26.48
N ARG A 350 21.33 -22.66 25.81
CA ARG A 350 21.56 -23.23 24.47
C ARG A 350 21.58 -22.17 23.38
N LEU A 351 20.68 -21.19 23.46
CA LEU A 351 20.47 -20.16 22.44
C LEU A 351 21.22 -18.86 22.76
N TYR A 352 21.94 -18.81 23.88
CA TYR A 352 22.65 -17.63 24.40
C TYR A 352 21.77 -16.39 24.55
N GLN A 353 20.47 -16.60 24.79
CA GLN A 353 19.49 -15.52 24.86
C GLN A 353 18.23 -15.95 25.65
N PRO A 354 17.81 -15.18 26.67
CA PRO A 354 16.53 -15.38 27.34
C PRO A 354 15.34 -15.32 26.35
N PHE A 355 14.41 -16.26 26.49
CA PHE A 355 13.27 -16.45 25.57
C PHE A 355 13.71 -16.60 24.10
N GLY A 356 14.93 -17.13 23.88
CA GLY A 356 15.55 -17.21 22.56
C GLY A 356 14.70 -17.98 21.55
N GLY A 357 14.00 -19.04 21.94
CA GLY A 357 13.17 -19.83 21.04
C GLY A 357 11.98 -19.04 20.51
N ALA A 358 11.31 -18.28 21.37
CA ALA A 358 10.21 -17.40 20.98
C ALA A 358 10.70 -16.26 20.07
N ARG A 359 11.75 -15.57 20.48
CA ARG A 359 12.33 -14.42 19.76
C ARG A 359 12.91 -14.81 18.40
N GLN A 360 13.67 -15.90 18.33
CA GLN A 360 14.25 -16.40 17.09
C GLN A 360 13.15 -16.91 16.13
N ASN A 361 12.12 -17.61 16.64
CA ASN A 361 11.01 -18.05 15.81
C ASN A 361 10.26 -16.85 15.19
N PHE A 362 9.97 -15.84 16.01
CA PHE A 362 9.32 -14.60 15.56
C PHE A 362 10.12 -13.90 14.45
N ASN A 363 11.42 -13.65 14.67
CA ASN A 363 12.29 -13.03 13.67
C ASN A 363 12.47 -13.88 12.41
N TYR A 364 12.55 -15.20 12.55
CA TYR A 364 12.64 -16.13 11.43
C TYR A 364 11.38 -16.10 10.56
N ARG A 365 10.18 -16.17 11.16
CA ARG A 365 8.92 -16.11 10.40
C ARG A 365 8.74 -14.76 9.71
N LEU A 366 9.08 -13.65 10.37
CA LEU A 366 9.04 -12.33 9.77
C LEU A 366 9.96 -12.25 8.53
N SER A 367 11.18 -12.79 8.65
CA SER A 367 12.13 -12.87 7.53
C SER A 367 11.60 -13.74 6.38
N ARG A 368 10.90 -14.84 6.69
CA ARG A 368 10.24 -15.71 5.71
C ARG A 368 9.12 -14.97 4.97
N VAL A 369 8.27 -14.22 5.68
CA VAL A 369 7.21 -13.39 5.09
C VAL A 369 7.80 -12.37 4.12
N ARG A 370 8.84 -11.65 4.54
CA ARG A 370 9.57 -10.71 3.68
C ARG A 370 10.13 -11.38 2.41
N ALA A 371 10.77 -12.54 2.55
CA ALA A 371 11.34 -13.25 1.41
C ALA A 371 10.26 -13.67 0.39
N LEU A 372 9.14 -14.21 0.88
CA LEU A 372 8.00 -14.58 0.04
C LEU A 372 7.37 -13.36 -0.63
N GLN A 373 7.23 -12.24 0.08
CA GLN A 373 6.72 -11.00 -0.49
C GLN A 373 7.57 -10.56 -1.68
N VAL A 374 8.90 -10.44 -1.52
CA VAL A 374 9.79 -10.02 -2.62
C VAL A 374 9.66 -10.95 -3.83
N GLN A 375 9.62 -12.26 -3.60
CA GLN A 375 9.47 -13.25 -4.66
C GLN A 375 8.15 -13.08 -5.43
N TYR A 376 7.02 -13.04 -4.71
CA TYR A 376 5.70 -12.99 -5.35
C TYR A 376 5.43 -11.65 -6.04
N VAL A 377 5.84 -10.53 -5.43
CA VAL A 377 5.71 -9.20 -6.04
C VAL A 377 6.51 -9.15 -7.34
N HIS A 378 7.77 -9.58 -7.33
CA HIS A 378 8.61 -9.54 -8.53
C HIS A 378 8.01 -10.38 -9.67
N VAL A 379 7.54 -11.59 -9.39
CA VAL A 379 6.89 -12.46 -10.38
C VAL A 379 5.58 -11.86 -10.89
N ALA A 380 4.76 -11.26 -10.01
CA ALA A 380 3.53 -10.59 -10.41
C ALA A 380 3.81 -9.43 -11.37
N LEU A 381 4.82 -8.61 -11.08
CA LEU A 381 5.21 -7.48 -11.94
C LEU A 381 5.77 -7.95 -13.30
N LEU A 382 6.51 -9.06 -13.35
CA LEU A 382 6.96 -9.66 -14.60
C LEU A 382 5.76 -10.12 -15.47
N PHE A 383 4.79 -10.82 -14.89
CA PHE A 383 3.58 -11.21 -15.61
C PHE A 383 2.79 -9.99 -16.11
N ALA A 384 2.65 -8.95 -15.30
CA ALA A 384 1.99 -7.72 -15.69
C ALA A 384 2.72 -7.06 -16.88
N ARG A 385 4.06 -6.97 -16.85
CA ARG A 385 4.87 -6.41 -17.94
C ARG A 385 4.76 -7.20 -19.25
N MET A 386 4.63 -8.53 -19.16
CA MET A 386 4.39 -9.41 -20.32
C MET A 386 2.92 -9.38 -20.81
N GLY A 387 2.01 -8.80 -20.02
CA GLY A 387 0.58 -8.72 -20.33
C GLY A 387 -0.20 -10.01 -20.03
N TYR A 388 0.17 -10.74 -18.97
CA TYR A 388 -0.60 -11.88 -18.47
C TYR A 388 -1.35 -11.47 -17.18
N PRO A 389 -2.48 -10.73 -17.29
CA PRO A 389 -3.15 -10.15 -16.13
C PRO A 389 -3.56 -11.20 -15.11
N GLU A 390 -4.26 -12.27 -15.51
CA GLU A 390 -4.69 -13.31 -14.57
C GLU A 390 -3.55 -13.93 -13.76
N ALA A 391 -2.40 -14.20 -14.41
CA ALA A 391 -1.23 -14.73 -13.73
C ALA A 391 -0.61 -13.69 -12.78
N ALA A 392 -0.59 -12.43 -13.18
CA ALA A 392 -0.11 -11.32 -12.37
C ALA A 392 -0.99 -11.12 -11.12
N HIS A 393 -2.32 -11.07 -11.29
CA HIS A 393 -3.30 -10.95 -10.21
C HIS A 393 -3.23 -12.10 -9.23
N ARG A 394 -3.16 -13.36 -9.70
CA ARG A 394 -3.02 -14.53 -8.83
C ARG A 394 -1.78 -14.45 -7.93
N ARG A 395 -0.67 -13.92 -8.46
CA ARG A 395 0.58 -13.76 -7.69
C ARG A 395 0.52 -12.56 -6.76
N ALA A 396 -0.03 -11.44 -7.21
CA ALA A 396 -0.23 -10.26 -6.38
C ALA A 396 -1.15 -10.55 -5.19
N GLN A 397 -2.22 -11.34 -5.37
CA GLN A 397 -3.14 -11.74 -4.30
C GLN A 397 -2.50 -12.64 -3.22
N GLN A 398 -1.37 -13.31 -3.52
CA GLN A 398 -0.61 -14.07 -2.51
C GLN A 398 0.12 -13.13 -1.54
N VAL A 399 0.24 -11.85 -1.89
CA VAL A 399 0.84 -10.81 -1.09
C VAL A 399 -0.26 -9.85 -0.66
N LEU A 400 -0.43 -9.64 0.65
CA LEU A 400 -1.53 -8.83 1.17
C LEU A 400 -1.31 -7.32 1.02
N THR A 401 -0.27 -6.89 0.28
CA THR A 401 0.13 -5.48 0.20
C THR A 401 -0.59 -4.71 -0.89
N ALA A 402 -1.06 -3.51 -0.53
CA ALA A 402 -1.74 -2.62 -1.46
C ALA A 402 -0.80 -2.16 -2.58
N SER A 403 0.44 -1.82 -2.26
CA SER A 403 1.45 -1.35 -3.22
C SER A 403 1.62 -2.30 -4.42
N ALA A 404 1.84 -3.59 -4.16
CA ALA A 404 1.99 -4.61 -5.18
C ALA A 404 0.73 -4.77 -6.04
N ARG A 405 -0.46 -4.77 -5.41
CA ARG A 405 -1.76 -4.82 -6.11
C ARG A 405 -1.91 -3.64 -7.08
N PHE A 406 -1.71 -2.40 -6.61
CA PHE A 406 -1.82 -1.20 -7.43
C PHE A 406 -0.82 -1.20 -8.59
N GLN A 407 0.45 -1.49 -8.29
CA GLN A 407 1.51 -1.58 -9.29
C GLN A 407 1.23 -2.63 -10.38
N CYS A 408 0.66 -3.77 -9.99
CA CYS A 408 0.29 -4.85 -10.90
C CYS A 408 -0.89 -4.44 -11.79
N GLU A 409 -1.94 -3.88 -11.20
CA GLU A 409 -3.16 -3.47 -11.89
C GLU A 409 -2.88 -2.38 -12.92
N ILE A 410 -2.18 -1.32 -12.54
CA ILE A 410 -1.84 -0.21 -13.44
C ILE A 410 -1.08 -0.73 -14.66
N ARG A 411 -0.07 -1.59 -14.46
CA ARG A 411 0.72 -2.18 -15.56
C ARG A 411 -0.13 -3.10 -16.44
N CYS A 412 -1.04 -3.89 -15.85
CA CYS A 412 -1.97 -4.73 -16.61
C CYS A 412 -2.91 -3.89 -17.48
N LEU A 413 -3.52 -2.84 -16.92
CA LEU A 413 -4.39 -1.91 -17.64
C LEU A 413 -3.65 -1.21 -18.78
N MET A 414 -2.44 -0.73 -18.55
CA MET A 414 -1.63 -0.09 -19.60
C MET A 414 -1.30 -1.06 -20.73
N LYS A 415 -0.95 -2.32 -20.41
CA LYS A 415 -0.68 -3.35 -21.44
C LYS A 415 -1.95 -3.74 -22.20
N ALA A 416 -3.09 -3.83 -21.53
CA ALA A 416 -4.38 -4.03 -22.18
C ALA A 416 -4.72 -2.86 -23.13
N ALA A 417 -4.49 -1.61 -22.71
CA ALA A 417 -4.70 -0.43 -23.53
C ALA A 417 -3.80 -0.45 -24.79
N TYR A 418 -2.52 -0.82 -24.67
CA TYR A 418 -1.65 -1.00 -25.83
C TYR A 418 -2.13 -2.10 -26.78
N ARG A 419 -2.71 -3.19 -26.28
CA ARG A 419 -3.31 -4.23 -27.12
C ARG A 419 -4.54 -3.73 -27.87
N ALA A 420 -5.42 -2.99 -27.19
CA ALA A 420 -6.58 -2.35 -27.82
C ALA A 420 -6.15 -1.36 -28.91
N LEU A 421 -5.10 -0.57 -28.68
CA LEU A 421 -4.49 0.30 -29.70
C LEU A 421 -4.00 -0.48 -30.92
N ASN A 422 -3.29 -1.60 -30.71
CA ASN A 422 -2.83 -2.44 -31.82
C ASN A 422 -4.00 -3.04 -32.62
N ARG A 423 -5.16 -3.26 -31.99
CA ARG A 423 -6.41 -3.70 -32.63
C ARG A 423 -7.24 -2.55 -33.22
N ARG A 424 -6.77 -1.30 -33.09
CA ARG A 424 -7.47 -0.07 -33.51
C ARG A 424 -8.78 0.20 -32.74
N GLU A 425 -8.93 -0.36 -31.55
CA GLU A 425 -10.07 -0.17 -30.65
C GLU A 425 -9.85 1.09 -29.77
N LEU A 426 -9.91 2.29 -30.37
CA LEU A 426 -9.51 3.53 -29.69
C LEU A 426 -10.35 3.85 -28.44
N ALA A 427 -11.67 3.62 -28.50
CA ALA A 427 -12.56 3.91 -27.37
C ALA A 427 -12.22 3.04 -26.15
N GLU A 428 -11.92 1.76 -26.37
CA GLU A 428 -11.53 0.84 -25.31
C GLU A 428 -10.14 1.18 -24.76
N ALA A 429 -9.18 1.50 -25.62
CA ALA A 429 -7.87 1.95 -25.21
C ALA A 429 -7.93 3.23 -24.35
N ALA A 430 -8.79 4.19 -24.72
CA ALA A 430 -9.03 5.41 -23.96
C ALA A 430 -9.65 5.12 -22.58
N ARG A 431 -10.64 4.21 -22.52
CA ARG A 431 -11.27 3.77 -21.27
C ARG A 431 -10.26 3.11 -20.33
N LEU A 432 -9.39 2.24 -20.85
CA LEU A 432 -8.34 1.56 -20.09
C LEU A 432 -7.24 2.53 -19.61
N ALA A 433 -6.86 3.51 -20.42
CA ALA A 433 -5.93 4.56 -20.02
C ALA A 433 -6.50 5.42 -18.88
N ALA A 434 -7.78 5.79 -18.95
CA ALA A 434 -8.45 6.52 -17.87
C ALA A 434 -8.50 5.71 -16.56
N GLN A 435 -8.82 4.41 -16.62
CA GLN A 435 -8.75 3.54 -15.45
C GLN A 435 -7.32 3.44 -14.89
N SER A 436 -6.29 3.35 -15.73
CA SER A 436 -4.91 3.30 -15.24
C SER A 436 -4.51 4.58 -14.48
N GLU A 437 -5.00 5.75 -14.91
CA GLU A 437 -4.83 7.01 -14.17
C GLU A 437 -5.60 7.01 -12.85
N GLU A 438 -6.84 6.50 -12.84
CA GLU A 438 -7.65 6.40 -11.62
C GLU A 438 -6.97 5.50 -10.57
N TRP A 439 -6.48 4.33 -10.98
CA TRP A 439 -5.72 3.43 -10.10
C TRP A 439 -4.44 4.07 -9.59
N LEU A 440 -3.74 4.86 -10.41
CA LEU A 440 -2.55 5.59 -9.97
C LEU A 440 -2.90 6.63 -8.89
N ARG A 441 -3.97 7.41 -9.07
CA ARG A 441 -4.44 8.40 -8.08
C ARG A 441 -4.87 7.73 -6.78
N ARG A 442 -5.70 6.69 -6.86
CA ARG A 442 -6.13 5.90 -5.68
C ARG A 442 -4.94 5.28 -4.95
N GLY A 443 -3.94 4.79 -5.69
CA GLY A 443 -2.71 4.25 -5.11
C GLY A 443 -1.93 5.30 -4.30
N ILE A 444 -1.88 6.54 -4.78
CA ILE A 444 -1.28 7.68 -4.06
C ILE A 444 -2.14 8.05 -2.83
N GLU A 445 -3.46 8.22 -3.02
CA GLU A 445 -4.39 8.67 -1.97
C GLU A 445 -4.48 7.70 -0.79
N CYS A 446 -4.29 6.40 -1.00
CA CYS A 446 -4.26 5.41 0.08
C CYS A 446 -2.85 5.11 0.61
N GLY A 447 -1.81 5.76 0.10
CA GLY A 447 -0.40 5.56 0.52
C GLY A 447 0.26 4.29 -0.02
N ALA A 448 -0.37 3.58 -0.95
CA ALA A 448 0.20 2.40 -1.61
C ALA A 448 1.31 2.75 -2.63
N LEU A 449 1.24 3.95 -3.23
CA LEU A 449 2.28 4.56 -4.04
C LEU A 449 2.87 5.76 -3.30
N ALA A 450 4.09 6.17 -3.67
CA ALA A 450 4.72 7.34 -3.07
C ALA A 450 3.88 8.61 -3.29
N ASP A 451 3.80 9.47 -2.27
CA ASP A 451 3.24 10.82 -2.43
C ASP A 451 4.19 11.66 -3.30
N PRO A 452 3.73 12.18 -4.46
CA PRO A 452 4.56 12.98 -5.35
C PRO A 452 5.19 14.22 -4.68
N TRP A 453 4.57 14.78 -3.63
CA TRP A 453 5.14 15.91 -2.88
C TRP A 453 6.46 15.58 -2.17
N THR A 454 6.74 14.30 -1.92
CA THR A 454 8.02 13.81 -1.37
C THR A 454 9.19 14.14 -2.31
N ILE A 455 8.94 14.23 -3.62
CA ILE A 455 9.97 14.56 -4.62
C ILE A 455 10.52 15.96 -4.35
N LEU A 456 9.64 16.95 -4.22
CA LEU A 456 10.03 18.33 -3.93
C LEU A 456 10.49 18.52 -2.49
N GLY A 457 9.71 18.02 -1.53
CA GLY A 457 9.93 18.35 -0.13
C GLY A 457 11.08 17.61 0.54
N PHE A 458 11.43 16.42 0.02
CA PHE A 458 12.49 15.59 0.59
C PHE A 458 13.51 15.10 -0.46
N GLN A 459 13.48 15.60 -1.69
CA GLN A 459 14.37 15.15 -2.77
C GLN A 459 14.30 13.63 -2.99
N ALA A 460 13.09 13.07 -2.91
CA ALA A 460 12.82 11.62 -2.96
C ALA A 460 13.45 10.79 -1.81
N HIS A 461 13.89 11.44 -0.72
CA HIS A 461 14.24 10.76 0.52
C HIS A 461 13.03 10.61 1.45
N TYR A 462 13.15 9.70 2.40
CA TYR A 462 12.21 9.41 3.45
C TYR A 462 12.92 9.50 4.81
N SER A 463 12.48 10.41 5.66
CA SER A 463 13.02 10.57 7.02
C SER A 463 12.53 9.42 7.91
N LEU A 464 13.45 8.63 8.47
CA LEU A 464 13.12 7.56 9.43
C LEU A 464 13.14 8.07 10.88
N PHE A 465 13.90 9.12 11.14
CA PHE A 465 14.11 9.71 12.46
C PHE A 465 14.34 11.22 12.34
N PRO A 466 14.14 12.03 13.40
CA PRO A 466 14.33 13.49 13.34
C PRO A 466 15.70 13.94 12.82
N ALA A 467 16.77 13.18 13.12
CA ALA A 467 18.10 13.45 12.59
C ALA A 467 18.14 13.24 11.07
N VAL A 468 18.59 14.25 10.32
CA VAL A 468 18.60 14.25 8.84
C VAL A 468 19.41 13.08 8.27
N GLU A 469 20.51 12.71 8.92
CA GLU A 469 21.36 11.57 8.56
C GLU A 469 20.62 10.22 8.60
N ASN A 470 19.49 10.13 9.31
CA ASN A 470 18.65 8.94 9.38
C ASN A 470 17.53 9.00 8.33
N SER A 471 17.82 9.57 7.16
CA SER A 471 16.96 9.53 5.98
C SER A 471 17.48 8.52 4.97
N MET A 472 16.57 7.92 4.23
CA MET A 472 16.91 6.94 3.19
C MET A 472 16.22 7.28 1.88
N TYR A 473 16.74 6.79 0.76
CA TYR A 473 16.10 6.99 -0.54
C TYR A 473 14.79 6.19 -0.65
N ASP A 474 13.70 6.84 -1.07
CA ASP A 474 12.40 6.20 -1.31
C ASP A 474 12.30 5.69 -2.75
N HIS A 475 12.70 4.43 -2.96
CA HIS A 475 12.62 3.76 -4.26
C HIS A 475 11.20 3.67 -4.85
N ARG A 476 10.14 3.89 -4.06
CA ARG A 476 8.76 3.94 -4.59
C ARG A 476 8.55 5.17 -5.46
N VAL A 477 9.37 6.22 -5.30
CA VAL A 477 9.39 7.37 -6.20
C VAL A 477 9.79 6.94 -7.61
N ASP A 478 10.82 6.10 -7.76
CA ASP A 478 11.21 5.59 -9.09
C ASP A 478 10.08 4.80 -9.75
N VAL A 479 9.40 3.96 -8.97
CA VAL A 479 8.24 3.22 -9.44
C VAL A 479 7.13 4.17 -9.91
N LEU A 480 6.84 5.23 -9.16
CA LEU A 480 5.86 6.24 -9.54
C LEU A 480 6.28 6.95 -10.85
N LEU A 481 7.55 7.35 -10.97
CA LEU A 481 8.10 7.97 -12.18
C LEU A 481 7.97 7.05 -13.40
N GLU A 482 8.30 5.76 -13.27
CA GLU A 482 8.13 4.76 -14.32
C GLU A 482 6.66 4.62 -14.76
N LEU A 483 5.73 4.55 -13.81
CA LEU A 483 4.30 4.43 -14.09
C LEU A 483 3.77 5.67 -14.80
N MET A 484 4.19 6.86 -14.36
CA MET A 484 3.81 8.14 -14.97
C MET A 484 4.38 8.31 -16.38
N ASP A 485 5.65 8.00 -16.61
CA ASP A 485 6.25 8.03 -17.95
C ASP A 485 5.51 7.10 -18.91
N GLY A 486 5.22 5.87 -18.47
CA GLY A 486 4.44 4.94 -19.27
C GLY A 486 3.01 5.42 -19.54
N LEU A 487 2.36 6.09 -18.59
CA LEU A 487 1.02 6.65 -18.76
C LEU A 487 1.02 7.81 -19.78
N PHE A 488 2.01 8.70 -19.71
CA PHE A 488 2.22 9.75 -20.71
C PHE A 488 2.50 9.15 -22.10
N ALA A 489 3.33 8.11 -22.19
CA ALA A 489 3.61 7.42 -23.44
C ALA A 489 2.35 6.76 -24.04
N LEU A 490 1.50 6.15 -23.20
CA LEU A 490 0.25 5.54 -23.61
C LEU A 490 -0.76 6.58 -24.12
N ARG A 491 -1.00 7.64 -23.35
CA ARG A 491 -1.90 8.74 -23.74
C ARG A 491 -1.39 9.46 -24.98
N GLY A 492 -0.08 9.71 -25.08
CA GLY A 492 0.54 10.27 -26.29
C GLY A 492 0.39 9.37 -27.51
N ARG A 493 0.42 8.03 -27.34
CA ARG A 493 0.11 7.09 -28.44
C ARG A 493 -1.36 7.16 -28.85
N LEU A 494 -2.29 7.22 -27.90
CA LEU A 494 -3.73 7.37 -28.16
C LEU A 494 -4.03 8.60 -29.04
N VAL A 495 -3.46 9.75 -28.70
CA VAL A 495 -3.62 11.00 -29.46
C VAL A 495 -3.11 10.82 -30.90
N ARG A 496 -1.91 10.25 -31.06
CA ARG A 496 -1.30 10.00 -32.39
C ARG A 496 -2.12 9.04 -33.25
N GLU A 497 -2.60 7.95 -32.68
CA GLU A 497 -3.42 6.96 -33.39
C GLU A 497 -4.78 7.55 -33.80
N ALA A 498 -5.41 8.34 -32.92
CA ALA A 498 -6.65 9.05 -33.23
C ALA A 498 -6.48 10.03 -34.38
N ALA A 499 -5.37 10.79 -34.40
CA ALA A 499 -5.04 11.70 -35.50
C ALA A 499 -4.82 10.95 -36.82
N ALA A 500 -4.04 9.86 -36.79
CA ALA A 500 -3.72 9.09 -37.99
C ALA A 500 -4.96 8.46 -38.66
N ILE A 501 -5.96 8.03 -37.88
CA ILE A 501 -7.21 7.47 -38.44
C ILE A 501 -8.30 8.52 -38.67
N GLY A 502 -8.09 9.75 -38.21
CA GLY A 502 -9.04 10.85 -38.39
C GLY A 502 -10.19 10.92 -37.40
N ALA A 503 -10.06 10.31 -36.23
CA ALA A 503 -11.08 10.34 -35.18
C ALA A 503 -11.01 11.66 -34.37
N ALA A 504 -11.37 12.78 -35.00
CA ALA A 504 -11.17 14.13 -34.45
C ALA A 504 -11.78 14.33 -33.04
N ALA A 505 -12.97 13.78 -32.79
CA ALA A 505 -13.62 13.89 -31.48
C ALA A 505 -12.83 13.16 -30.38
N ILE A 506 -12.35 11.95 -30.68
CA ILE A 506 -11.52 11.15 -29.75
C ILE A 506 -10.17 11.85 -29.54
N GLN A 507 -9.55 12.35 -30.62
CA GLN A 507 -8.29 13.08 -30.52
C GLN A 507 -8.41 14.30 -29.58
N ALA A 508 -9.40 15.16 -29.80
CA ALA A 508 -9.61 16.36 -28.98
C ALA A 508 -9.84 16.00 -27.49
N GLN A 509 -10.63 14.96 -27.23
CA GLN A 509 -10.84 14.46 -25.87
C GLN A 509 -9.54 13.97 -25.25
N GLN A 510 -8.74 13.15 -25.95
CA GLN A 510 -7.50 12.60 -25.41
C GLN A 510 -6.41 13.67 -25.21
N GLU A 511 -6.36 14.70 -26.06
CA GLU A 511 -5.49 15.86 -25.85
C GLU A 511 -5.85 16.62 -24.57
N ALA A 512 -7.14 16.89 -24.34
CA ALA A 512 -7.60 17.56 -23.11
C ALA A 512 -7.28 16.75 -21.84
N GLU A 513 -7.45 15.42 -21.89
CA GLU A 513 -7.10 14.53 -20.79
C GLU A 513 -5.59 14.49 -20.52
N LEU A 514 -4.77 14.44 -21.58
CA LEU A 514 -3.31 14.49 -21.49
C LEU A 514 -2.84 15.82 -20.87
N ASP A 515 -3.47 16.93 -21.23
CA ASP A 515 -3.18 18.27 -20.69
C ASP A 515 -3.60 18.41 -19.23
N ARG A 516 -4.71 17.77 -18.83
CA ARG A 516 -5.11 17.70 -17.42
C ARG A 516 -4.08 16.94 -16.60
N LEU A 517 -3.65 15.77 -17.08
CA LEU A 517 -2.64 14.95 -16.42
C LEU A 517 -1.30 15.69 -16.31
N ALA A 518 -0.85 16.32 -17.40
CA ALA A 518 0.39 17.10 -17.43
C ALA A 518 0.38 18.25 -16.41
N ARG A 519 -0.70 19.03 -16.36
CA ARG A 519 -0.84 20.13 -15.39
C ARG A 519 -0.81 19.65 -13.95
N TRP A 520 -1.46 18.52 -13.66
CA TRP A 520 -1.42 17.92 -12.33
C TRP A 520 -0.04 17.37 -11.98
N TRP A 521 0.69 16.78 -12.93
CA TRP A 521 1.99 16.18 -12.66
C TRP A 521 3.11 17.21 -12.48
N ASP A 522 3.15 18.23 -13.33
CA ASP A 522 4.25 19.20 -13.36
C ASP A 522 4.34 20.07 -12.09
N GLN A 523 3.29 20.08 -11.25
CA GLN A 523 3.34 20.77 -9.95
C GLN A 523 4.34 20.13 -8.96
N PHE A 524 4.75 18.89 -9.19
CA PHE A 524 5.67 18.15 -8.32
C PHE A 524 7.15 18.26 -8.73
N ALA A 525 7.46 19.11 -9.73
CA ALA A 525 8.81 19.48 -10.17
C ALA A 525 9.81 18.30 -10.27
N THR A 526 9.34 17.21 -10.86
CA THR A 526 10.14 16.02 -11.18
C THR A 526 11.27 16.29 -12.17
N THR A 527 11.24 17.45 -12.83
CA THR A 527 12.27 17.90 -13.78
C THR A 527 13.39 18.74 -13.14
N GLU A 528 13.25 19.12 -11.88
CA GLU A 528 14.18 20.04 -11.19
C GLU A 528 15.10 19.31 -10.21
N VAL A 529 14.70 18.12 -9.75
CA VAL A 529 15.46 17.34 -8.78
C VAL A 529 16.54 16.50 -9.49
N SER A 530 17.80 16.75 -9.13
CA SER A 530 18.95 16.00 -9.64
C SER A 530 18.94 14.54 -9.18
N GLY A 531 19.42 13.63 -10.02
CA GLY A 531 19.53 12.20 -9.72
C GLY A 531 18.27 11.38 -10.00
N LEU A 532 17.14 12.01 -10.35
CA LEU A 532 15.89 11.33 -10.69
C LEU A 532 15.65 11.22 -12.20
N MET A 533 14.84 10.23 -12.59
CA MET A 533 14.29 10.16 -13.95
C MET A 533 13.42 11.39 -14.22
N GLN A 534 13.78 12.12 -15.26
CA GLN A 534 13.09 13.35 -15.65
C GLN A 534 11.82 13.00 -16.43
N VAL A 535 10.66 13.25 -15.82
CA VAL A 535 9.33 13.02 -16.44
C VAL A 535 8.60 14.35 -16.51
N GLY A 536 8.64 15.00 -17.69
CA GLY A 536 7.95 16.27 -17.95
C GLY A 536 6.60 16.06 -18.61
N GLY A 537 5.51 16.42 -17.93
CA GLY A 537 4.15 16.27 -18.42
C GLY A 537 3.85 17.20 -19.59
N ARG A 538 4.14 18.50 -19.46
CA ARG A 538 3.98 19.48 -20.55
C ARG A 538 4.84 19.15 -21.77
N GLU A 539 6.06 18.69 -21.57
CA GLU A 539 6.94 18.24 -22.66
C GLU A 539 6.31 17.05 -23.40
N ALA A 540 5.83 16.04 -22.66
CA ALA A 540 5.17 14.88 -23.24
C ALA A 540 3.89 15.26 -24.01
N ALA A 541 3.07 16.16 -23.45
CA ALA A 541 1.85 16.66 -24.09
C ALA A 541 2.14 17.47 -25.37
N ALA A 542 3.11 18.38 -25.31
CA ALA A 542 3.54 19.16 -26.47
C ALA A 542 4.07 18.27 -27.59
N SER A 543 4.94 17.31 -27.25
CA SER A 543 5.48 16.33 -28.20
C SER A 543 4.37 15.49 -28.86
N ALA A 544 3.39 15.00 -28.08
CA ALA A 544 2.27 14.23 -28.62
C ALA A 544 1.40 15.05 -29.58
N ARG A 545 1.05 16.30 -29.22
CA ARG A 545 0.27 17.22 -30.07
C ARG A 545 1.01 17.56 -31.35
N GLN A 546 2.31 17.77 -31.26
CA GLN A 546 3.17 18.07 -32.40
C GLN A 546 3.14 16.93 -33.43
N VAL A 547 3.32 15.70 -32.98
CA VAL A 547 3.25 14.50 -33.85
C VAL A 547 1.84 14.28 -34.40
N ALA A 548 0.80 14.50 -33.59
CA ALA A 548 -0.59 14.36 -34.02
C ALA A 548 -0.98 15.35 -35.12
N ARG A 549 -0.50 16.60 -35.04
CA ARG A 549 -0.67 17.60 -36.11
C ARG A 549 -0.02 17.14 -37.41
N ALA A 550 1.22 16.64 -37.35
CA ALA A 550 1.90 16.11 -38.54
C ALA A 550 1.15 14.92 -39.16
N LEU A 551 0.61 14.00 -38.35
CA LEU A 551 -0.19 12.88 -38.82
C LEU A 551 -1.54 13.31 -39.41
N THR A 552 -2.16 14.37 -38.86
CA THR A 552 -3.37 14.96 -39.43
C THR A 552 -3.08 15.54 -40.81
N SER A 553 -2.00 16.32 -40.93
CA SER A 553 -1.54 16.88 -42.21
C SER A 553 -1.17 15.79 -43.23
N TRP A 554 -0.51 14.70 -42.80
CA TRP A 554 -0.19 13.55 -43.65
C TRP A 554 -1.47 12.92 -44.22
N ARG A 555 -2.45 12.66 -43.35
CA ARG A 555 -3.75 12.10 -43.74
C ARG A 555 -4.48 13.01 -44.74
N ASP A 556 -4.51 14.31 -44.47
CA ASP A 556 -5.21 15.30 -45.30
C ASP A 556 -4.51 15.48 -46.66
N ALA A 557 -3.18 15.33 -46.72
CA ALA A 557 -2.38 15.44 -47.94
C ALA A 557 -2.46 14.21 -48.87
N GLY A 558 -2.87 13.04 -48.37
CA GLY A 558 -3.01 11.82 -49.15
C GLY A 558 -1.73 11.46 -49.93
N ALA A 559 -1.82 11.35 -51.26
CA ALA A 559 -0.70 10.97 -52.12
C ALA A 559 0.48 11.98 -52.12
N ALA A 560 0.24 13.26 -51.80
CA ALA A 560 1.28 14.28 -51.76
C ALA A 560 2.27 14.08 -50.58
N SER A 561 1.90 13.28 -49.59
CA SER A 561 2.71 13.00 -48.40
C SER A 561 3.93 12.10 -48.65
N GLY A 562 3.99 11.42 -49.80
CA GLY A 562 5.16 10.66 -50.25
C GLY A 562 6.32 11.52 -50.77
N ALA A 563 6.11 12.83 -50.94
CA ALA A 563 7.15 13.74 -51.39
C ALA A 563 8.01 14.26 -50.23
N ILE A 564 9.33 14.27 -50.40
CA ILE A 564 10.27 14.88 -49.43
C ILE A 564 9.94 16.36 -49.19
N GLY A 565 9.44 17.06 -50.22
CA GLY A 565 9.03 18.47 -50.12
C GLY A 565 7.88 18.73 -49.15
N PHE A 566 6.94 17.79 -48.99
CA PHE A 566 5.87 17.88 -47.99
C PHE A 566 6.45 17.86 -46.58
N TRP A 567 7.31 16.88 -46.28
CA TRP A 567 7.95 16.77 -44.96
C TRP A 567 8.90 17.92 -44.68
N ARG A 568 9.56 18.49 -45.71
CA ARG A 568 10.38 19.69 -45.58
C ARG A 568 9.60 20.90 -45.05
N GLN A 569 8.33 21.06 -45.44
CA GLN A 569 7.45 22.12 -44.92
C GLN A 569 7.01 21.87 -43.48
N GLN A 570 7.16 20.65 -42.99
CA GLN A 570 6.83 20.23 -41.63
C GLN A 570 8.08 20.14 -40.74
N VAL A 571 9.26 20.63 -41.17
CA VAL A 571 10.56 20.50 -40.45
C VAL A 571 10.69 21.41 -39.22
N ASP A 572 10.01 22.55 -39.20
CA ASP A 572 10.00 23.46 -38.03
C ASP A 572 9.27 22.83 -36.84
N VAL A 573 8.48 21.80 -37.13
CA VAL A 573 7.87 20.84 -36.23
C VAL A 573 8.88 19.67 -36.20
N PHE A 574 9.30 18.98 -35.14
CA PHE A 574 10.45 18.02 -35.13
C PHE A 574 11.83 18.65 -34.84
N ASP A 575 11.97 19.09 -33.60
CA ASP A 575 13.22 19.54 -32.99
C ASP A 575 14.01 18.40 -32.30
N SER A 576 13.51 17.14 -32.36
CA SER A 576 14.09 16.04 -31.59
C SER A 576 14.05 14.68 -32.31
N PRO A 577 15.03 13.78 -32.03
CA PRO A 577 15.06 12.41 -32.56
C PRO A 577 13.79 11.61 -32.26
N LYS A 578 13.18 11.88 -31.09
CA LYS A 578 11.95 11.24 -30.62
C LYS A 578 10.77 11.59 -31.54
N ALA A 579 10.62 12.85 -31.92
CA ALA A 579 9.49 13.28 -32.74
C ALA A 579 9.55 12.67 -34.15
N TYR A 580 10.75 12.65 -34.78
CA TYR A 580 10.96 11.92 -36.04
C TYR A 580 10.63 10.44 -35.91
N ALA A 581 11.20 9.77 -34.89
CA ALA A 581 10.99 8.35 -34.70
C ALA A 581 9.51 7.99 -34.53
N GLN A 582 8.77 8.77 -33.75
CA GLN A 582 7.36 8.53 -33.48
C GLN A 582 6.46 8.66 -34.72
N VAL A 583 6.76 9.59 -35.63
CA VAL A 583 6.01 9.73 -36.89
C VAL A 583 6.39 8.62 -37.85
N VAL A 584 7.68 8.32 -38.01
CA VAL A 584 8.15 7.23 -38.89
C VAL A 584 7.56 5.89 -38.44
N GLU A 585 7.54 5.60 -37.14
CA GLU A 585 6.90 4.40 -36.60
C GLU A 585 5.42 4.34 -36.95
N ALA A 586 4.69 5.44 -36.78
CA ALA A 586 3.27 5.52 -37.12
C ALA A 586 3.03 5.29 -38.62
N LEU A 587 3.83 5.89 -39.50
CA LEU A 587 3.73 5.70 -40.95
C LEU A 587 3.99 4.24 -41.35
N LEU A 588 5.02 3.62 -40.77
CA LEU A 588 5.33 2.20 -40.97
C LEU A 588 4.20 1.29 -40.45
N ASP A 589 3.60 1.60 -39.30
CA ASP A 589 2.45 0.88 -38.74
C ASP A 589 1.19 0.98 -39.64
N LYS A 590 1.04 2.09 -40.38
CA LYS A 590 -0.03 2.26 -41.38
C LYS A 590 0.31 1.70 -42.76
N GLY A 591 1.54 1.21 -42.97
CA GLY A 591 2.00 0.64 -44.23
C GLY A 591 2.41 1.66 -45.29
N ASP A 592 2.52 2.95 -44.94
CA ASP A 592 2.97 4.00 -45.87
C ASP A 592 4.50 4.07 -45.91
N THR A 593 5.09 3.16 -46.68
CA THR A 593 6.54 3.05 -46.82
C THR A 593 7.16 4.22 -47.57
N LEU A 594 6.41 4.92 -48.44
CA LEU A 594 6.89 6.08 -49.19
C LEU A 594 7.01 7.31 -48.29
N ALA A 595 5.97 7.62 -47.52
CA ALA A 595 6.04 8.72 -46.56
C ALA A 595 7.09 8.45 -45.47
N ALA A 596 7.19 7.20 -44.99
CA ALA A 596 8.22 6.81 -44.03
C ALA A 596 9.64 6.98 -44.59
N GLN A 597 9.87 6.61 -45.86
CA GLN A 597 11.15 6.83 -46.54
C GLN A 597 11.46 8.33 -46.65
N ALA A 598 10.49 9.12 -47.11
CA ALA A 598 10.67 10.56 -47.29
C ALA A 598 11.05 11.25 -45.98
N LEU A 599 10.39 10.88 -44.88
CA LEU A 599 10.68 11.41 -43.56
C LEU A 599 12.03 10.92 -42.99
N LEU A 600 12.41 9.65 -43.23
CA LEU A 600 13.76 9.15 -42.88
C LEU A 600 14.84 9.93 -43.64
N MET A 601 14.68 10.12 -44.95
CA MET A 601 15.63 10.90 -45.76
C MET A 601 15.72 12.37 -45.29
N GLN A 602 14.58 12.94 -44.90
CA GLN A 602 14.53 14.28 -44.32
C GLN A 602 15.27 14.34 -42.98
N TRP A 603 15.06 13.38 -42.07
CA TRP A 603 15.80 13.29 -40.80
C TRP A 603 17.31 13.17 -41.04
N LEU A 604 17.72 12.32 -41.99
CA LEU A 604 19.12 12.16 -42.36
C LEU A 604 19.74 13.48 -42.87
N SER A 605 18.96 14.29 -43.58
CA SER A 605 19.40 15.61 -44.05
C SER A 605 19.61 16.62 -42.91
N GLN A 606 18.89 16.46 -41.79
CA GLN A 606 18.95 17.32 -40.61
C GLN A 606 19.93 16.83 -39.53
N ARG A 607 20.82 15.89 -39.86
CA ARG A 607 21.75 15.26 -38.89
C ARG A 607 22.65 16.23 -38.10
N GLN A 608 22.86 17.43 -38.62
CA GLN A 608 23.69 18.45 -37.97
C GLN A 608 22.96 19.10 -36.79
N ASP A 609 21.63 19.21 -36.89
CA ASP A 609 20.78 19.85 -35.89
C ASP A 609 20.06 18.82 -35.00
N VAL A 610 19.70 17.65 -35.56
CA VAL A 610 18.99 16.57 -34.86
C VAL A 610 19.80 15.28 -34.92
N PRO A 611 20.28 14.74 -33.78
CA PRO A 611 21.03 13.48 -33.75
C PRO A 611 20.27 12.30 -34.35
N LEU A 612 20.98 11.38 -35.00
CA LEU A 612 20.38 10.18 -35.62
C LEU A 612 20.05 9.06 -34.61
N ALA A 613 20.48 9.21 -33.35
CA ALA A 613 20.13 8.29 -32.27
C ALA A 613 20.19 9.00 -30.91
N ARG A 614 19.18 8.78 -30.06
CA ARG A 614 19.17 9.21 -28.66
C ARG A 614 18.16 8.38 -27.85
N ARG A 615 18.58 7.84 -26.70
CA ARG A 615 17.75 7.13 -25.68
C ARG A 615 16.59 6.30 -26.29
N GLY A 616 16.90 5.13 -26.85
CA GLY A 616 15.89 4.18 -27.36
C GLY A 616 15.32 4.50 -28.75
N PHE A 617 15.46 5.73 -29.25
CA PHE A 617 15.06 6.12 -30.61
C PHE A 617 16.28 6.12 -31.54
N SER A 618 16.22 5.33 -32.61
CA SER A 618 17.32 5.14 -33.55
C SER A 618 16.83 5.20 -34.99
N PHE A 619 17.39 6.15 -35.75
CA PHE A 619 17.24 6.22 -37.20
C PHE A 619 17.56 4.87 -37.85
N HIS A 620 18.67 4.23 -37.44
CA HIS A 620 19.14 2.98 -38.02
C HIS A 620 18.14 1.83 -37.80
N ALA A 621 17.53 1.75 -36.61
CA ALA A 621 16.52 0.73 -36.33
C ALA A 621 15.27 0.92 -37.20
N LEU A 622 14.84 2.17 -37.40
CA LEU A 622 13.69 2.50 -38.22
C LEU A 622 13.95 2.36 -39.72
N ALA A 623 15.14 2.71 -40.18
CA ALA A 623 15.58 2.47 -41.55
C ALA A 623 15.63 0.96 -41.85
N LEU A 624 16.14 0.14 -40.91
CA LEU A 624 16.14 -1.32 -41.06
C LEU A 624 14.71 -1.88 -41.08
N ARG A 625 13.82 -1.38 -40.21
CA ARG A 625 12.41 -1.76 -40.19
C ARG A 625 11.71 -1.38 -41.49
N TRP A 626 11.96 -0.18 -42.01
CA TRP A 626 11.47 0.27 -43.30
C TRP A 626 11.98 -0.63 -44.44
N MET A 627 13.29 -0.88 -44.52
CA MET A 627 13.87 -1.77 -45.52
C MET A 627 13.23 -3.15 -45.49
N ARG A 628 13.06 -3.75 -44.30
CA ARG A 628 12.35 -5.03 -44.16
C ARG A 628 10.92 -4.95 -44.69
N SER A 629 10.18 -3.88 -44.37
CA SER A 629 8.80 -3.69 -44.81
C SER A 629 8.67 -3.58 -46.33
N VAL A 630 9.68 -3.00 -47.02
CA VAL A 630 9.72 -2.89 -48.48
C VAL A 630 10.24 -4.18 -49.15
N LEU A 631 11.18 -4.89 -48.52
CA LEU A 631 11.79 -6.10 -49.06
C LEU A 631 10.95 -7.36 -48.84
N GLN A 632 10.14 -7.43 -47.78
CA GLN A 632 9.34 -8.62 -47.45
C GLN A 632 8.37 -9.02 -48.58
N PRO A 633 7.61 -8.11 -49.21
CA PRO A 633 6.74 -8.46 -50.34
C PRO A 633 7.53 -8.96 -51.57
N LEU A 634 8.75 -8.45 -51.78
CA LEU A 634 9.63 -8.89 -52.88
C LEU A 634 10.19 -10.30 -52.65
N LEU A 635 10.41 -10.68 -51.39
CA LEU A 635 10.84 -12.02 -51.00
C LEU A 635 9.68 -13.02 -51.01
N ASP A 636 8.49 -12.61 -50.55
CA ASP A 636 7.28 -13.44 -50.50
C ASP A 636 6.69 -13.69 -51.91
N HIS A 637 6.89 -12.77 -52.86
CA HIS A 637 6.50 -12.95 -54.28
C HIS A 637 7.63 -13.54 -55.15
N GLY A 638 8.84 -13.69 -54.62
CA GLY A 638 10.00 -14.27 -55.30
C GLY A 638 10.13 -15.80 -55.22
N GLY A 639 9.22 -16.48 -54.50
CA GLY A 639 9.24 -17.94 -54.30
C GLY A 639 8.92 -18.82 -55.52
N GLY A 640 8.90 -18.27 -56.73
CA GLY A 640 8.60 -18.99 -57.98
C GLY A 640 9.76 -19.09 -58.99
N ALA A 641 10.92 -18.47 -58.73
CA ALA A 641 12.06 -18.55 -59.63
C ALA A 641 13.21 -19.34 -59.01
N GLN A 642 13.34 -20.59 -59.43
CA GLN A 642 14.54 -21.42 -59.24
C GLN A 642 15.79 -20.64 -59.66
N LEU A 643 16.54 -20.12 -58.69
CA LEU A 643 17.95 -19.85 -58.86
C LEU A 643 18.69 -21.15 -58.50
N GLY A 644 19.07 -21.88 -59.54
CA GLY A 644 19.87 -23.09 -59.42
C GLY A 644 21.19 -22.81 -58.72
N MET A 645 21.34 -23.34 -57.51
CA MET A 645 22.62 -23.47 -56.83
C MET A 645 23.27 -24.78 -57.30
N PRO A 646 24.52 -24.78 -57.80
CA PRO A 646 25.23 -26.02 -58.12
C PRO A 646 25.52 -26.76 -56.81
N GLY A 647 25.26 -28.06 -56.81
CA GLY A 647 25.31 -28.92 -55.63
C GLY A 647 26.65 -28.88 -54.90
N GLY A 648 26.61 -28.46 -53.64
CA GLY A 648 27.69 -28.63 -52.66
C GLY A 648 27.12 -29.26 -51.40
N ARG A 649 27.53 -30.50 -51.11
CA ARG A 649 27.18 -31.26 -49.91
C ARG A 649 27.52 -30.47 -48.63
N ILE A 650 26.56 -30.39 -47.71
CA ILE A 650 26.79 -29.95 -46.33
C ILE A 650 27.60 -31.04 -45.60
N PRO A 651 28.79 -30.74 -45.03
CA PRO A 651 29.42 -31.65 -44.07
C PRO A 651 28.74 -31.52 -42.71
N ALA A 652 28.45 -32.66 -42.10
CA ALA A 652 27.87 -32.76 -40.76
C ALA A 652 28.77 -32.10 -39.70
N ALA A 653 28.14 -31.43 -38.73
CA ALA A 653 28.81 -30.80 -37.60
C ALA A 653 29.47 -31.86 -36.68
N PRO A 654 30.70 -31.64 -36.19
CA PRO A 654 31.30 -32.51 -35.19
C PRO A 654 30.77 -32.18 -33.80
N ALA A 655 30.36 -33.23 -33.08
CA ALA A 655 30.05 -33.19 -31.66
C ALA A 655 31.35 -32.95 -30.87
N HIS A 656 31.37 -31.93 -30.01
CA HIS A 656 32.41 -31.77 -29.00
C HIS A 656 31.85 -31.90 -27.59
N THR A 657 32.39 -32.91 -26.93
CA THR A 657 32.25 -33.38 -25.56
C THR A 657 32.64 -32.31 -24.53
N ALA A 658 31.81 -32.20 -23.49
CA ALA A 658 32.12 -31.49 -22.26
C ALA A 658 33.18 -32.25 -21.44
N GLN A 659 34.26 -31.58 -21.08
CA GLN A 659 35.14 -31.97 -19.98
C GLN A 659 35.29 -30.76 -19.05
N GLY A 660 35.02 -31.00 -17.76
CA GLY A 660 35.05 -29.98 -16.71
C GLY A 660 36.42 -29.81 -16.06
N VAL A 661 36.57 -28.71 -15.34
CA VAL A 661 37.65 -28.40 -14.36
C VAL A 661 37.03 -27.49 -13.26
N PRO A 662 37.46 -27.60 -11.97
CA PRO A 662 36.64 -27.43 -10.75
C PRO A 662 36.56 -26.00 -10.16
N PRO A 663 35.80 -25.82 -9.04
CA PRO A 663 35.57 -24.52 -8.42
C PRO A 663 36.65 -24.16 -7.37
N GLU A 664 37.19 -22.95 -7.45
CA GLU A 664 38.00 -22.36 -6.39
C GLU A 664 37.17 -21.46 -5.48
N SER A 665 37.31 -21.75 -4.20
CA SER A 665 36.85 -21.03 -3.03
C SER A 665 37.60 -19.71 -2.85
N HIS A 666 36.90 -18.61 -2.54
CA HIS A 666 37.40 -17.63 -1.59
C HIS A 666 36.25 -16.96 -0.84
N ALA A 667 36.38 -16.98 0.48
CA ALA A 667 35.48 -16.37 1.44
C ALA A 667 36.19 -15.22 2.16
N ARG A 668 35.35 -14.26 2.61
CA ARG A 668 35.49 -13.33 3.73
C ARG A 668 36.31 -12.04 3.57
N GLY A 669 35.59 -10.96 3.90
CA GLY A 669 36.01 -9.99 4.92
C GLY A 669 35.51 -8.59 4.59
N PHE A 670 34.61 -8.03 5.40
CA PHE A 670 34.74 -6.68 6.00
C PHE A 670 33.73 -6.53 7.14
N ASP A 671 34.26 -6.05 8.27
CA ASP A 671 33.63 -5.76 9.56
C ASP A 671 32.52 -4.70 9.51
#